data_AF-A0A8T6NRS5-F1
#
_entry.id   AF-A0A8T6NRS5-F1
#
_cell.length_a   1.000
_cell.length_b   1.000
_cell.length_c   1.000
_cell.angle_alpha   90.00
_cell.angle_beta   90.00
_cell.angle_gamma   90.00
#
_symmetry.space_group_name_H-M   'P 1'
#
loop_
_entity.id
_entity.type
_entity.pdbx_description
1 polymer ?
#
loop_
_entity_poly.entity_id
_entity_poly.type
_entity_poly.pdbx_seq_one_letter_code
_entity_poly.pdbx_strand_id
1 'polypeptide(L)'
;MQQVFFDGKGQLMVKEVPAPTVPANGGLVRVHASLISSGTELSQSTGEGSLIKKALAQPELIGRAMQLALREGVAFTARAVQDIADTWFPAGYSCAGEVIGASDTMLIGQRVAGAGAGFANHAEFNAVPSNLLAAVPDGVSYHQAAFTTVGAIAMQGVRRAEVTLGETVVVVGLGLIGQLTAQILQAAGCTVIGTDLLAERRTHAERAAGAHTAPPEDIDALVRDMTEGQGADRVILTASTRSSEPTNQAFSLCRERGRVVMVGAMGMDLERTAFYNKELDFVISRSAGPGRYDRAYEERGIDYPIGYVRWTEQRNMAAFLNLLATGRIEVDSLINATYPVQQAAAAYEAVREGALAVLLTYGHTETVKEPVTLIRQAAEPKTSDIGIALVGAGMFARSMHIPNIKANHHLMLSAVVSGSASAAQIAEKESIGLATTALHEVLDAPQVNAVLISTRHHLHAQQAVAAAHAGKHIYLEKPMALTVADCEAVLNAVEANDVLLTVGFNRRAAPTARALKAALDRISGPKTILFRVNAGTIPANHWLNDPNEGGGRLLGEGVHFIDFICGMLGAEPTSVCGHLAPDGQSFVLDMAFAGGALGSVVYAAYGDPAFPKERVEVFAGGGTAVLDDFKTLTFHNMPGDPVRSRTQDKGHAALLANFAAAIRGEADLLVTGTDGLRATRIALQAAHNASLD
;
A
#
# COMPACT_ATOMS: atom_id res chain seq x y z
N MET A 1 -12.45 16.80 1.82
CA MET A 1 -13.44 15.75 1.58
C MET A 1 -13.63 14.89 2.81
N GLN A 2 -14.83 14.40 3.07
CA GLN A 2 -15.12 13.46 4.14
C GLN A 2 -14.84 12.03 3.69
N GLN A 3 -14.19 11.27 4.56
CA GLN A 3 -13.89 9.86 4.34
C GLN A 3 -13.97 9.08 5.66
N VAL A 4 -14.41 7.83 5.55
CA VAL A 4 -14.52 6.90 6.68
C VAL A 4 -13.24 6.08 6.80
N PHE A 5 -12.75 5.95 8.04
CA PHE A 5 -11.57 5.18 8.39
C PHE A 5 -11.82 4.30 9.61
N PHE A 6 -11.02 3.25 9.74
CA PHE A 6 -10.75 2.57 11.00
C PHE A 6 -9.40 3.01 11.56
N ASP A 7 -9.27 3.17 12.87
CA ASP A 7 -7.95 3.25 13.50
C ASP A 7 -7.33 1.85 13.68
N GLY A 8 -6.08 1.76 14.14
CA GLY A 8 -5.41 0.47 14.39
C GLY A 8 -6.04 -0.36 15.54
N LYS A 9 -6.97 0.23 16.30
CA LYS A 9 -7.77 -0.44 17.34
C LYS A 9 -9.11 -0.94 16.80
N GLY A 10 -9.47 -0.61 15.56
CA GLY A 10 -10.73 -0.98 14.91
C GLY A 10 -11.88 0.00 15.17
N GLN A 11 -11.61 1.18 15.75
CA GLN A 11 -12.63 2.21 15.96
C GLN A 11 -12.90 2.97 14.67
N LEU A 12 -14.18 3.15 14.35
CA LEU A 12 -14.62 3.88 13.17
C LEU A 12 -14.54 5.39 13.40
N MET A 13 -14.07 6.13 12.41
CA MET A 13 -14.03 7.58 12.39
C MET A 13 -14.35 8.15 11.01
N VAL A 14 -15.00 9.31 11.01
CA VAL A 14 -15.17 10.13 9.80
C VAL A 14 -14.20 11.29 9.91
N LYS A 15 -13.32 11.45 8.93
CA LYS A 15 -12.28 12.49 8.90
C LYS A 15 -12.42 13.36 7.67
N GLU A 16 -12.11 14.63 7.82
CA GLU A 16 -11.85 15.51 6.69
C GLU A 16 -10.40 15.31 6.22
N VAL A 17 -10.25 14.97 4.95
CA VAL A 17 -8.96 14.72 4.30
C VAL A 17 -8.91 15.48 2.96
N PRO A 18 -7.73 15.81 2.42
CA PRO A 18 -7.62 16.37 1.08
C PRO A 18 -8.20 15.40 0.04
N ALA A 19 -8.83 15.94 -1.00
CA ALA A 19 -9.33 15.13 -2.11
C ALA A 19 -8.15 14.54 -2.90
N PRO A 20 -8.22 13.29 -3.37
CA PRO A 20 -7.15 12.70 -4.16
C PRO A 20 -7.05 13.39 -5.53
N THR A 21 -5.87 13.34 -6.13
CA THR A 21 -5.66 13.82 -7.51
C THR A 21 -6.08 12.77 -8.53
N VAL A 22 -6.28 13.18 -9.78
CA VAL A 22 -6.54 12.25 -10.88
C VAL A 22 -5.40 11.23 -10.98
N PRO A 23 -5.68 9.91 -10.97
CA PRO A 23 -4.64 8.89 -11.07
C PRO A 23 -4.01 8.90 -12.47
N ALA A 24 -2.81 8.36 -12.64
CA ALA A 24 -2.13 8.30 -13.93
C ALA A 24 -2.90 7.47 -14.98
N ASN A 25 -3.70 6.51 -14.53
CA ASN A 25 -4.58 5.68 -15.33
C ASN A 25 -5.90 5.50 -14.57
N GLY A 26 -7.01 5.98 -15.11
CA GLY A 26 -8.33 5.91 -14.48
C GLY A 26 -8.98 7.28 -14.28
N GLY A 27 -9.77 7.40 -13.22
CA GLY A 27 -10.59 8.58 -12.99
C GLY A 27 -10.70 9.00 -11.52
N LEU A 28 -10.86 10.29 -11.32
CA LEU A 28 -11.34 10.87 -10.07
C LEU A 28 -12.87 10.82 -10.08
N VAL A 29 -13.44 10.04 -9.16
CA VAL A 29 -14.87 9.78 -9.07
C VAL A 29 -15.45 10.56 -7.89
N ARG A 30 -16.44 11.41 -8.17
CA ARG A 30 -17.35 11.98 -7.16
C ARG A 30 -18.37 10.93 -6.78
N VAL A 31 -18.31 10.44 -5.54
CA VAL A 31 -19.13 9.31 -5.08
C VAL A 31 -20.50 9.78 -4.64
N HIS A 32 -21.57 9.21 -5.20
CA HIS A 32 -22.94 9.51 -4.80
C HIS A 32 -23.47 8.51 -3.75
N ALA A 33 -23.08 7.24 -3.87
CA ALA A 33 -23.44 6.20 -2.93
C ALA A 33 -22.31 5.17 -2.78
N SER A 34 -22.20 4.59 -1.60
CA SER A 34 -21.30 3.46 -1.36
C SER A 34 -21.93 2.46 -0.41
N LEU A 35 -21.60 1.18 -0.59
CA LEU A 35 -22.25 0.08 0.10
C LEU A 35 -21.36 -0.48 1.22
N ILE A 36 -21.89 -0.49 2.45
CA ILE A 36 -21.29 -1.24 3.55
C ILE A 36 -21.81 -2.67 3.47
N SER A 37 -20.91 -3.65 3.39
CA SER A 37 -21.31 -5.07 3.35
C SER A 37 -21.10 -5.78 4.69
N SER A 38 -22.01 -6.70 5.00
CA SER A 38 -22.02 -7.51 6.23
C SER A 38 -20.84 -8.47 6.44
N GLY A 39 -19.92 -8.57 5.46
CA GLY A 39 -18.83 -9.54 5.44
C GLY A 39 -17.46 -8.98 5.80
N THR A 40 -16.55 -8.97 4.81
CA THR A 40 -15.12 -8.64 4.95
C THR A 40 -14.85 -7.32 5.66
N GLU A 41 -15.76 -6.36 5.50
CA GLU A 41 -15.64 -5.03 6.07
C GLU A 41 -15.88 -5.00 7.58
N LEU A 42 -16.89 -5.71 8.07
CA LEU A 42 -17.12 -5.81 9.51
C LEU A 42 -16.05 -6.59 10.25
N SER A 43 -15.39 -7.53 9.58
CA SER A 43 -14.22 -8.24 10.14
C SER A 43 -13.03 -7.32 10.45
N GLN A 44 -13.04 -6.07 9.94
CA GLN A 44 -12.11 -5.00 10.32
C GLN A 44 -12.62 -4.17 11.50
N SER A 45 -13.94 -4.11 11.72
CA SER A 45 -14.62 -3.28 12.73
C SER A 45 -14.92 -3.97 14.07
N THR A 46 -14.86 -5.30 14.15
CA THR A 46 -15.09 -6.04 15.40
C THR A 46 -13.85 -5.94 16.30
N GLY A 47 -14.00 -6.01 17.63
CA GLY A 47 -12.86 -5.95 18.58
C GLY A 47 -11.82 -7.08 18.46
N GLU A 48 -12.03 -8.03 17.54
CA GLU A 48 -11.07 -9.04 17.04
C GLU A 48 -10.23 -8.54 15.84
N GLY A 49 -10.63 -7.41 15.25
CA GLY A 49 -10.09 -6.74 14.07
C GLY A 49 -8.97 -5.74 14.33
N SER A 50 -8.64 -5.44 15.59
CA SER A 50 -7.45 -4.63 15.90
C SER A 50 -6.25 -5.28 15.21
N LEU A 51 -5.63 -4.54 14.29
CA LEU A 51 -4.43 -4.99 13.58
C LEU A 51 -3.35 -5.41 14.57
N ILE A 52 -3.33 -4.79 15.75
CA ILE A 52 -2.47 -5.14 16.88
C ILE A 52 -2.85 -6.50 17.46
N LYS A 53 -4.13 -6.78 17.71
CA LYS A 53 -4.57 -8.11 18.18
C LYS A 53 -4.35 -9.21 17.13
N LYS A 54 -4.61 -8.93 15.85
CA LYS A 54 -4.30 -9.84 14.73
C LYS A 54 -2.80 -10.11 14.62
N ALA A 55 -1.96 -9.08 14.80
CA ALA A 55 -0.51 -9.22 14.83
C ALA A 55 -0.03 -10.00 16.07
N LEU A 56 -0.65 -9.83 17.22
CA LEU A 56 -0.39 -10.60 18.44
C LEU A 56 -0.89 -12.06 18.35
N ALA A 57 -1.87 -12.35 17.49
CA ALA A 57 -2.35 -13.71 17.24
C ALA A 57 -1.45 -14.49 16.25
N GLN A 58 -0.50 -13.81 15.61
CA GLN A 58 0.45 -14.40 14.66
C GLN A 58 1.83 -14.55 15.31
N PRO A 59 2.27 -15.78 15.66
CA PRO A 59 3.56 -16.01 16.31
C PRO A 59 4.74 -15.46 15.51
N GLU A 60 4.67 -15.50 14.17
CA GLU A 60 5.71 -14.95 13.29
C GLU A 60 5.86 -13.43 13.39
N LEU A 61 4.76 -12.68 13.60
CA LEU A 61 4.79 -11.22 13.70
C LEU A 61 5.29 -10.77 15.07
N ILE A 62 4.99 -11.53 16.14
CA ILE A 62 5.59 -11.31 17.46
C ILE A 62 7.10 -11.53 17.40
N GLY A 63 7.54 -12.61 16.74
CA GLY A 63 8.97 -12.87 16.51
C GLY A 63 9.65 -11.71 15.77
N ARG A 64 9.03 -11.18 14.72
CA ARG A 64 9.53 -9.99 13.98
C ARG A 64 9.55 -8.72 14.83
N ALA A 65 8.52 -8.49 15.66
CA ALA A 65 8.48 -7.34 16.57
C ALA A 65 9.55 -7.42 17.67
N MET A 66 9.81 -8.62 18.21
CA MET A 66 10.91 -8.87 19.14
C MET A 66 12.26 -8.67 18.47
N GLN A 67 12.45 -9.15 17.24
CA GLN A 67 13.67 -8.90 16.46
C GLN A 67 13.87 -7.40 16.18
N LEU A 68 12.80 -6.68 15.83
CA LEU A 68 12.85 -5.23 15.66
C LEU A 68 13.22 -4.53 16.97
N ALA A 69 12.70 -4.98 18.12
CA ALA A 69 13.04 -4.44 19.43
C ALA A 69 14.48 -4.74 19.85
N LEU A 70 15.01 -5.90 19.51
CA LEU A 70 16.41 -6.26 19.75
C LEU A 70 17.35 -5.44 18.86
N ARG A 71 16.94 -5.12 17.62
CA ARG A 71 17.75 -4.40 16.63
C ARG A 71 17.75 -2.88 16.84
N GLU A 72 16.55 -2.31 16.89
CA GLU A 72 16.28 -0.85 16.93
C GLU A 72 16.03 -0.33 18.36
N GLY A 73 15.87 -1.24 19.34
CA GLY A 73 15.56 -0.92 20.73
C GLY A 73 14.07 -0.89 21.05
N VAL A 74 13.74 -1.16 22.32
CA VAL A 74 12.35 -1.23 22.82
C VAL A 74 11.58 0.07 22.60
N ALA A 75 12.24 1.23 22.75
CA ALA A 75 11.60 2.53 22.55
C ALA A 75 11.16 2.76 21.10
N PHE A 76 11.96 2.31 20.12
CA PHE A 76 11.60 2.41 18.70
C PHE A 76 10.44 1.47 18.37
N THR A 77 10.49 0.22 18.83
CA THR A 77 9.40 -0.74 18.60
C THR A 77 8.10 -0.30 19.25
N ALA A 78 8.15 0.24 20.47
CA ALA A 78 6.96 0.78 21.13
C ALA A 78 6.34 1.93 20.34
N ARG A 79 7.16 2.86 19.81
CA ARG A 79 6.68 3.93 18.91
C ARG A 79 6.10 3.39 17.62
N ALA A 80 6.75 2.41 16.98
CA ALA A 80 6.25 1.80 15.75
C ALA A 80 4.89 1.11 15.95
N VAL A 81 4.69 0.41 17.08
CA VAL A 81 3.40 -0.18 17.45
C VAL A 81 2.35 0.90 17.71
N GLN A 82 2.72 1.97 18.43
CA GLN A 82 1.83 3.10 18.67
C GLN A 82 1.44 3.81 17.37
N ASP A 83 2.37 3.99 16.43
CA ASP A 83 2.10 4.57 15.12
C ASP A 83 1.13 3.71 14.29
N ILE A 84 1.22 2.38 14.37
CA ILE A 84 0.23 1.47 13.76
C ILE A 84 -1.14 1.66 14.42
N ALA A 85 -1.18 1.78 15.76
CA ALA A 85 -2.41 2.00 16.51
C ALA A 85 -3.11 3.29 16.07
N ASP A 86 -2.34 4.34 15.82
CA ASP A 86 -2.83 5.66 15.46
C ASP A 86 -3.03 5.84 13.94
N THR A 87 -2.68 4.83 13.13
CA THR A 87 -2.83 4.86 11.66
C THR A 87 -4.29 4.75 11.25
N TRP A 88 -4.69 5.58 10.30
CA TRP A 88 -6.03 5.56 9.71
C TRP A 88 -6.04 4.64 8.49
N PHE A 89 -6.90 3.63 8.53
CA PHE A 89 -7.12 2.66 7.46
C PHE A 89 -8.43 2.99 6.74
N PRO A 90 -8.38 3.34 5.44
CA PRO A 90 -9.58 3.61 4.67
C PRO A 90 -10.59 2.47 4.75
N ALA A 91 -11.86 2.81 5.00
CA ALA A 91 -12.97 1.86 4.95
C ALA A 91 -13.65 1.89 3.56
N GLY A 92 -14.39 0.84 3.22
CA GLY A 92 -15.09 0.72 1.94
C GLY A 92 -14.26 0.14 0.79
N TYR A 93 -14.96 -0.47 -0.15
CA TYR A 93 -14.41 -1.05 -1.38
C TYR A 93 -15.43 -1.11 -2.54
N SER A 94 -16.61 -0.50 -2.38
CA SER A 94 -17.71 -0.55 -3.33
C SER A 94 -18.45 0.78 -3.32
N CYS A 95 -18.37 1.51 -4.44
CA CYS A 95 -19.00 2.82 -4.57
C CYS A 95 -19.58 3.04 -5.97
N ALA A 96 -20.46 4.02 -6.12
CA ALA A 96 -20.97 4.48 -7.40
C ALA A 96 -21.04 6.00 -7.44
N GLY A 97 -20.75 6.57 -8.60
CA GLY A 97 -20.63 8.01 -8.74
C GLY A 97 -20.36 8.45 -10.17
N GLU A 98 -19.79 9.63 -10.31
CA GLU A 98 -19.54 10.30 -11.58
C GLU A 98 -18.06 10.65 -11.74
N VAL A 99 -17.50 10.41 -12.92
CA VAL A 99 -16.12 10.81 -13.24
C VAL A 99 -16.05 12.32 -13.39
N ILE A 100 -15.25 12.98 -12.54
CA ILE A 100 -15.04 14.44 -12.58
C ILE A 100 -13.64 14.82 -13.09
N GLY A 101 -12.74 13.85 -13.26
CA GLY A 101 -11.44 14.01 -13.90
C GLY A 101 -10.92 12.66 -14.38
N ALA A 102 -10.20 12.63 -15.50
CA ALA A 102 -9.72 11.41 -16.13
C ALA A 102 -8.35 11.61 -16.78
N SER A 103 -7.53 10.56 -16.76
CA SER A 103 -6.23 10.47 -17.44
C SER A 103 -6.24 9.47 -18.60
N ASP A 104 -7.28 8.65 -18.68
CA ASP A 104 -7.47 7.59 -19.66
C ASP A 104 -8.62 7.98 -20.62
N THR A 105 -9.07 7.07 -21.49
CA THR A 105 -10.19 7.27 -22.42
C THR A 105 -11.57 7.41 -21.74
N MET A 106 -11.61 7.66 -20.43
CA MET A 106 -12.85 7.87 -19.68
C MET A 106 -13.44 9.23 -19.98
N LEU A 107 -14.77 9.30 -19.97
CA LEU A 107 -15.49 10.54 -20.22
C LEU A 107 -15.80 11.22 -18.89
N ILE A 108 -15.44 12.50 -18.76
CA ILE A 108 -15.93 13.35 -17.68
C ILE A 108 -17.46 13.39 -17.76
N GLY A 109 -18.14 13.24 -16.62
CA GLY A 109 -19.58 13.11 -16.52
C GLY A 109 -20.09 11.66 -16.61
N GLN A 110 -19.22 10.69 -16.92
CA GLN A 110 -19.62 9.30 -17.01
C GLN A 110 -20.02 8.75 -15.63
N ARG A 111 -21.18 8.08 -15.59
CA ARG A 111 -21.65 7.35 -14.41
C ARG A 111 -20.88 6.03 -14.30
N VAL A 112 -20.28 5.78 -13.14
CA VAL A 112 -19.41 4.63 -12.91
C VAL A 112 -19.66 3.98 -11.56
N ALA A 113 -19.45 2.67 -11.51
CA ALA A 113 -19.31 1.91 -10.28
C ALA A 113 -17.84 1.55 -10.09
N GLY A 114 -17.33 1.72 -8.87
CA GLY A 114 -15.93 1.51 -8.51
C GLY A 114 -15.74 0.38 -7.51
N ALA A 115 -14.63 -0.33 -7.66
CA ALA A 115 -14.22 -1.44 -6.80
C ALA A 115 -12.82 -1.26 -6.19
N GLY A 116 -12.53 -2.07 -5.17
CA GLY A 116 -11.19 -2.26 -4.63
C GLY A 116 -10.94 -1.49 -3.33
N ALA A 117 -10.53 -2.21 -2.29
CA ALA A 117 -10.12 -1.60 -1.03
C ALA A 117 -8.89 -0.71 -1.25
N GLY A 118 -8.92 0.52 -0.72
CA GLY A 118 -7.90 1.53 -0.98
C GLY A 118 -8.19 2.40 -2.21
N PHE A 119 -9.09 1.98 -3.11
CA PHE A 119 -9.49 2.75 -4.29
C PHE A 119 -10.94 3.24 -4.18
N ALA A 120 -11.91 2.33 -4.07
CA ALA A 120 -13.34 2.63 -3.96
C ALA A 120 -13.80 2.74 -2.50
N ASN A 121 -13.17 3.64 -1.75
CA ASN A 121 -13.40 3.83 -0.32
C ASN A 121 -14.75 4.51 -0.04
N HIS A 122 -15.19 4.47 1.22
CA HIS A 122 -16.28 5.31 1.73
C HIS A 122 -15.82 6.76 1.88
N ALA A 123 -15.79 7.48 0.77
CA ALA A 123 -15.29 8.84 0.65
C ALA A 123 -16.13 9.65 -0.35
N GLU A 124 -16.17 10.98 -0.21
CA GLU A 124 -16.84 11.85 -1.19
C GLU A 124 -16.17 11.80 -2.57
N PHE A 125 -14.85 11.60 -2.62
CA PHE A 125 -14.09 11.47 -3.85
C PHE A 125 -13.10 10.30 -3.77
N ASN A 126 -12.95 9.55 -4.86
CA ASN A 126 -12.03 8.43 -4.97
C ASN A 126 -11.21 8.53 -6.26
N ALA A 127 -9.90 8.34 -6.19
CA ALA A 127 -9.07 8.11 -7.37
C ALA A 127 -9.04 6.60 -7.64
N VAL A 128 -9.68 6.18 -8.74
CA VAL A 128 -9.90 4.75 -9.05
C VAL A 128 -9.28 4.42 -10.40
N PRO A 129 -8.44 3.37 -10.48
CA PRO A 129 -7.90 2.88 -11.75
C PRO A 129 -8.97 2.43 -12.73
N SER A 130 -8.66 2.50 -14.04
CA SER A 130 -9.65 2.24 -15.10
C SER A 130 -10.25 0.83 -15.07
N ASN A 131 -9.43 -0.18 -14.79
CA ASN A 131 -9.88 -1.58 -14.66
C ASN A 131 -10.63 -1.89 -13.35
N LEU A 132 -10.76 -0.91 -12.45
CA LEU A 132 -11.59 -0.99 -11.25
C LEU A 132 -12.84 -0.12 -11.35
N LEU A 133 -13.14 0.41 -12.54
CA LEU A 133 -14.35 1.16 -12.85
C LEU A 133 -15.16 0.45 -13.94
N ALA A 134 -16.48 0.40 -13.76
CA ALA A 134 -17.42 -0.08 -14.77
C ALA A 134 -18.47 1.00 -15.03
N ALA A 135 -18.80 1.22 -16.31
CA ALA A 135 -19.82 2.18 -16.70
C ALA A 135 -21.21 1.74 -16.20
N VAL A 136 -21.94 2.65 -15.55
CA VAL A 136 -23.29 2.41 -15.05
C VAL A 136 -24.29 2.68 -16.19
N PRO A 137 -25.09 1.69 -16.60
CA PRO A 137 -26.09 1.86 -17.64
C PRO A 137 -27.18 2.87 -17.26
N ASP A 138 -27.86 3.41 -18.28
CA ASP A 138 -29.08 4.18 -18.08
C ASP A 138 -30.14 3.33 -17.36
N GLY A 139 -30.92 3.96 -16.49
CA GLY A 139 -31.96 3.29 -15.69
C GLY A 139 -31.46 2.62 -14.40
N VAL A 140 -30.16 2.36 -14.24
CA VAL A 140 -29.59 1.87 -12.96
C VAL A 140 -29.27 3.06 -12.07
N SER A 141 -29.80 3.14 -10.85
CA SER A 141 -29.53 4.24 -9.91
C SER A 141 -28.13 4.14 -9.27
N TYR A 142 -27.62 5.21 -8.65
CA TYR A 142 -26.36 5.12 -7.89
C TYR A 142 -26.46 4.19 -6.67
N HIS A 143 -27.64 4.09 -6.06
CA HIS A 143 -27.88 3.18 -4.95
C HIS A 143 -27.74 1.72 -5.40
N GLN A 144 -28.34 1.38 -6.54
CA GLN A 144 -28.22 0.05 -7.15
C GLN A 144 -26.78 -0.21 -7.62
N ALA A 145 -26.15 0.75 -8.29
CA ALA A 145 -24.79 0.62 -8.78
C ALA A 145 -23.75 0.46 -7.65
N ALA A 146 -24.03 0.93 -6.43
CA ALA A 146 -23.13 0.72 -5.28
C ALA A 146 -22.99 -0.77 -4.90
N PHE A 147 -23.88 -1.66 -5.35
CA PHE A 147 -23.79 -3.11 -5.15
C PHE A 147 -22.81 -3.80 -6.10
N THR A 148 -22.27 -3.08 -7.10
CA THR A 148 -21.55 -3.70 -8.22
C THR A 148 -20.37 -4.57 -7.81
N THR A 149 -19.57 -4.17 -6.84
CA THR A 149 -18.43 -4.98 -6.39
C THR A 149 -18.89 -6.27 -5.71
N VAL A 150 -19.92 -6.20 -4.87
CA VAL A 150 -20.48 -7.39 -4.20
C VAL A 150 -21.20 -8.29 -5.20
N GLY A 151 -21.89 -7.70 -6.18
CA GLY A 151 -22.47 -8.41 -7.30
C GLY A 151 -21.42 -9.13 -8.15
N ALA A 152 -20.27 -8.51 -8.40
CA ALA A 152 -19.16 -9.13 -9.09
C ALA A 152 -18.57 -10.34 -8.33
N ILE A 153 -18.53 -10.29 -7.00
CA ILE A 153 -18.16 -11.44 -6.14
C ILE A 153 -19.16 -12.60 -6.30
N ALA A 154 -20.46 -12.30 -6.27
CA ALA A 154 -21.50 -13.30 -6.50
C ALA A 154 -21.42 -13.91 -7.91
N MET A 155 -21.25 -13.06 -8.95
CA MET A 155 -21.05 -13.47 -10.34
C MET A 155 -19.85 -14.42 -10.49
N GLN A 156 -18.73 -14.11 -9.83
CA GLN A 156 -17.55 -14.96 -9.86
C GLN A 156 -17.81 -16.31 -9.18
N GLY A 157 -18.55 -16.33 -8.07
CA GLY A 157 -19.00 -17.56 -7.41
C GLY A 157 -19.77 -18.48 -8.37
N VAL A 158 -20.78 -17.92 -9.06
CA VAL A 158 -21.58 -18.67 -10.06
C VAL A 158 -20.72 -19.14 -11.24
N ARG A 159 -19.77 -18.33 -11.70
CA ARG A 159 -18.84 -18.72 -12.79
C ARG A 159 -17.89 -19.85 -12.38
N ARG A 160 -17.42 -19.85 -11.14
CA ARG A 160 -16.59 -20.95 -10.59
C ARG A 160 -17.41 -22.23 -10.37
N ALA A 161 -18.72 -22.09 -10.15
CA ALA A 161 -19.62 -23.22 -10.12
C ALA A 161 -19.77 -23.88 -11.49
N GLU A 162 -19.49 -23.18 -12.60
CA GLU A 162 -19.63 -23.70 -13.97
C GLU A 162 -21.02 -24.27 -14.23
N VAL A 163 -22.04 -23.54 -13.77
CA VAL A 163 -23.45 -23.95 -13.91
C VAL A 163 -23.89 -23.96 -15.36
N THR A 164 -24.81 -24.88 -15.65
CA THR A 164 -25.49 -24.96 -16.95
C THR A 164 -27.01 -24.84 -16.78
N LEU A 165 -27.69 -24.47 -17.88
CA LEU A 165 -29.15 -24.27 -17.88
C LEU A 165 -29.87 -25.54 -17.40
N GLY A 166 -30.76 -25.39 -16.41
CA GLY A 166 -31.54 -26.49 -15.84
C GLY A 166 -30.89 -27.24 -14.67
N GLU A 167 -29.64 -26.93 -14.30
CA GLU A 167 -29.01 -27.52 -13.11
C GLU A 167 -29.69 -27.05 -11.81
N THR A 168 -29.66 -27.91 -10.78
CA THR A 168 -30.11 -27.57 -9.43
C THR A 168 -28.92 -27.15 -8.57
N VAL A 169 -29.04 -25.98 -7.93
CA VAL A 169 -27.93 -25.37 -7.18
C VAL A 169 -28.38 -25.00 -5.78
N VAL A 170 -27.62 -25.43 -4.78
CA VAL A 170 -27.84 -25.06 -3.38
C VAL A 170 -26.98 -23.86 -3.01
N VAL A 171 -27.57 -22.84 -2.37
CA VAL A 171 -26.88 -21.68 -1.81
C VAL A 171 -26.92 -21.75 -0.29
N VAL A 172 -25.76 -21.90 0.34
CA VAL A 172 -25.61 -21.99 1.80
C VAL A 172 -25.18 -20.65 2.37
N GLY A 173 -26.09 -20.01 3.11
CA GLY A 173 -25.94 -18.67 3.69
C GLY A 173 -26.55 -17.59 2.81
N LEU A 174 -27.81 -17.22 3.06
CA LEU A 174 -28.59 -16.21 2.33
C LEU A 174 -28.39 -14.80 2.90
N GLY A 175 -27.16 -14.47 3.30
CA GLY A 175 -26.73 -13.09 3.50
C GLY A 175 -26.64 -12.32 2.18
N LEU A 176 -26.05 -11.13 2.17
CA LEU A 176 -26.06 -10.25 0.98
C LEU A 176 -25.54 -10.93 -0.30
N ILE A 177 -24.37 -11.57 -0.25
CA ILE A 177 -23.80 -12.29 -1.41
C ILE A 177 -24.69 -13.50 -1.79
N GLY A 178 -25.26 -14.20 -0.81
CA GLY A 178 -26.15 -15.34 -1.05
C GLY A 178 -27.44 -14.93 -1.76
N GLN A 179 -28.05 -13.81 -1.37
CA GLN A 179 -29.23 -13.24 -2.03
C GLN A 179 -28.95 -12.91 -3.51
N LEU A 180 -27.83 -12.24 -3.78
CA LEU A 180 -27.41 -11.92 -5.15
C LEU A 180 -27.08 -13.19 -5.95
N THR A 181 -26.42 -14.16 -5.31
CA THR A 181 -26.08 -15.45 -5.94
C THR A 181 -27.34 -16.21 -6.36
N ALA A 182 -28.35 -16.27 -5.50
CA ALA A 182 -29.64 -16.89 -5.81
C ALA A 182 -30.32 -16.24 -7.01
N GLN A 183 -30.38 -14.91 -7.06
CA GLN A 183 -30.97 -14.18 -8.19
C GLN A 183 -30.17 -14.41 -9.50
N ILE A 184 -28.83 -14.42 -9.43
CA ILE A 184 -27.97 -14.69 -10.61
C ILE A 184 -28.19 -16.11 -11.14
N LEU A 185 -28.28 -17.11 -10.25
CA LEU A 185 -28.55 -18.50 -10.63
C LEU A 185 -29.93 -18.65 -11.29
N GLN A 186 -30.94 -17.98 -10.73
CA GLN A 186 -32.28 -17.94 -11.34
C GLN A 186 -32.24 -17.30 -12.73
N ALA A 187 -31.49 -16.19 -12.89
CA ALA A 187 -31.30 -15.55 -14.19
C ALA A 187 -30.50 -16.42 -15.19
N ALA A 188 -29.64 -17.31 -14.70
CA ALA A 188 -28.95 -18.34 -15.50
C ALA A 188 -29.83 -19.54 -15.84
N GLY A 189 -31.06 -19.61 -15.31
CA GLY A 189 -32.03 -20.67 -15.54
C GLY A 189 -31.74 -21.95 -14.75
N CYS A 190 -31.09 -21.82 -13.59
CA CYS A 190 -30.92 -22.90 -12.62
C CYS A 190 -32.13 -22.97 -11.68
N THR A 191 -32.39 -24.15 -11.13
CA THR A 191 -33.29 -24.31 -9.97
C THR A 191 -32.50 -23.99 -8.70
N VAL A 192 -32.97 -23.04 -7.90
CA VAL A 192 -32.25 -22.57 -6.71
C VAL A 192 -32.87 -23.14 -5.44
N ILE A 193 -32.04 -23.79 -4.62
CA ILE A 193 -32.37 -24.18 -3.25
C ILE A 193 -31.53 -23.34 -2.29
N GLY A 194 -32.12 -22.74 -1.26
CA GLY A 194 -31.43 -21.84 -0.34
C GLY A 194 -31.54 -22.26 1.13
N THR A 195 -30.48 -22.04 1.90
CA THR A 195 -30.54 -22.21 3.35
C THR A 195 -29.83 -21.09 4.11
N ASP A 196 -30.43 -20.67 5.21
CA ASP A 196 -29.90 -19.69 6.16
C ASP A 196 -30.57 -19.91 7.51
N LEU A 197 -29.95 -19.45 8.60
CA LEU A 197 -30.52 -19.53 9.95
C LEU A 197 -31.73 -18.59 10.09
N LEU A 198 -31.70 -17.43 9.45
CA LEU A 198 -32.72 -16.39 9.61
C LEU A 198 -33.88 -16.58 8.61
N ALA A 199 -35.09 -16.72 9.15
CA ALA A 199 -36.31 -16.92 8.34
C ALA A 199 -36.58 -15.77 7.37
N GLU A 200 -36.32 -14.53 7.77
CA GLU A 200 -36.50 -13.36 6.92
C GLU A 200 -35.62 -13.40 5.65
N ARG A 201 -34.39 -13.93 5.75
CA ARG A 201 -33.47 -14.07 4.61
C ARG A 201 -33.94 -15.16 3.66
N ARG A 202 -34.45 -16.25 4.22
CA ARG A 202 -35.09 -17.34 3.46
C ARG A 202 -36.30 -16.82 2.66
N THR A 203 -37.23 -16.14 3.34
CA THR A 203 -38.41 -15.53 2.69
C THR A 203 -38.05 -14.49 1.65
N HIS A 204 -36.98 -13.72 1.85
CA HIS A 204 -36.49 -12.80 0.83
C HIS A 204 -36.03 -13.55 -0.43
N ALA A 205 -35.23 -14.62 -0.29
CA ALA A 205 -34.74 -15.41 -1.42
C ALA A 205 -35.88 -16.09 -2.20
N GLU A 206 -36.91 -16.58 -1.51
CA GLU A 206 -38.13 -17.11 -2.13
C GLU A 206 -38.81 -16.08 -3.03
N ARG A 207 -38.93 -14.84 -2.54
CA ARG A 207 -39.60 -13.75 -3.27
C ARG A 207 -38.76 -13.21 -4.42
N ALA A 208 -37.47 -12.98 -4.18
CA ALA A 208 -36.59 -12.29 -5.13
C ALA A 208 -36.01 -13.23 -6.20
N ALA A 209 -35.74 -14.50 -5.85
CA ALA A 209 -35.11 -15.47 -6.74
C ALA A 209 -36.00 -16.68 -7.05
N GLY A 210 -37.21 -16.78 -6.49
CA GLY A 210 -38.02 -17.99 -6.62
C GLY A 210 -37.36 -19.22 -5.98
N ALA A 211 -36.43 -19.01 -5.04
CA ALA A 211 -35.67 -20.09 -4.43
C ALA A 211 -36.57 -20.96 -3.53
N HIS A 212 -36.32 -22.25 -3.50
CA HIS A 212 -36.91 -23.15 -2.51
C HIS A 212 -36.05 -23.13 -1.26
N THR A 213 -36.60 -22.83 -0.08
CA THR A 213 -35.76 -22.65 1.11
C THR A 213 -36.16 -23.49 2.30
N ALA A 214 -35.17 -23.85 3.11
CA ALA A 214 -35.34 -24.55 4.38
C ALA A 214 -34.27 -24.10 5.38
N PRO A 215 -34.54 -24.16 6.70
CA PRO A 215 -33.49 -23.97 7.70
C PRO A 215 -32.42 -25.08 7.60
N PRO A 216 -31.20 -24.89 8.14
CA PRO A 216 -30.09 -25.82 7.94
C PRO A 216 -30.36 -27.25 8.41
N GLU A 217 -31.19 -27.44 9.42
CA GLU A 217 -31.60 -28.75 9.94
C GLU A 217 -32.49 -29.55 8.97
N ASP A 218 -33.22 -28.87 8.08
CA ASP A 218 -34.20 -29.48 7.17
C ASP A 218 -33.72 -29.49 5.70
N ILE A 219 -32.59 -28.83 5.40
CA ILE A 219 -32.13 -28.64 4.03
C ILE A 219 -31.79 -29.95 3.31
N ASP A 220 -31.25 -30.94 4.00
CA ASP A 220 -30.97 -32.27 3.44
C ASP A 220 -32.26 -32.96 2.94
N ALA A 221 -33.37 -32.81 3.66
CA ALA A 221 -34.65 -33.39 3.28
C ALA A 221 -35.22 -32.68 2.05
N LEU A 222 -35.18 -31.35 2.03
CA LEU A 222 -35.64 -30.55 0.88
C LEU A 222 -34.84 -30.87 -0.39
N VAL A 223 -33.51 -30.92 -0.29
CA VAL A 223 -32.65 -31.25 -1.44
C VAL A 223 -32.97 -32.64 -1.96
N ARG A 224 -33.14 -33.65 -1.10
CA ARG A 224 -33.49 -35.01 -1.54
C ARG A 224 -34.85 -35.07 -2.22
N ASP A 225 -35.86 -34.39 -1.70
CA ASP A 225 -37.20 -34.36 -2.30
C ASP A 225 -37.17 -33.73 -3.70
N MET A 226 -36.48 -32.60 -3.84
CA MET A 226 -36.41 -31.85 -5.10
C MET A 226 -35.50 -32.48 -6.15
N THR A 227 -34.58 -33.36 -5.75
CA THR A 227 -33.60 -33.98 -6.64
C THR A 227 -33.78 -35.49 -6.78
N GLU A 228 -34.92 -36.03 -6.35
CA GLU A 228 -35.23 -37.46 -6.38
C GLU A 228 -34.14 -38.31 -5.68
N GLY A 229 -33.54 -37.75 -4.62
CA GLY A 229 -32.49 -38.36 -3.82
C GLY A 229 -31.07 -38.26 -4.39
N GLN A 230 -30.89 -37.66 -5.58
CA GLN A 230 -29.58 -37.57 -6.23
C GLN A 230 -28.64 -36.54 -5.59
N GLY A 231 -29.20 -35.47 -5.00
CA GLY A 231 -28.45 -34.31 -4.56
C GLY A 231 -28.35 -33.23 -5.65
N ALA A 232 -27.93 -32.03 -5.25
CA ALA A 232 -27.80 -30.89 -6.16
C ALA A 232 -26.54 -31.00 -7.03
N ASP A 233 -26.59 -30.44 -8.25
CA ASP A 233 -25.45 -30.40 -9.16
C ASP A 233 -24.28 -29.61 -8.58
N ARG A 234 -24.61 -28.47 -7.96
CA ARG A 234 -23.64 -27.54 -7.36
C ARG A 234 -24.10 -27.09 -5.99
N VAL A 235 -23.14 -26.82 -5.11
CA VAL A 235 -23.37 -26.12 -3.84
C VAL A 235 -22.46 -24.90 -3.75
N ILE A 236 -23.02 -23.72 -3.53
CA ILE A 236 -22.28 -22.47 -3.39
C ILE A 236 -22.37 -21.99 -1.94
N LEU A 237 -21.22 -21.90 -1.29
CA LEU A 237 -21.06 -21.55 0.11
C LEU A 237 -20.80 -20.05 0.24
N THR A 238 -21.79 -19.29 0.72
CA THR A 238 -21.76 -17.81 0.86
C THR A 238 -21.84 -17.31 2.30
N ALA A 239 -21.95 -18.21 3.28
CA ALA A 239 -21.95 -17.88 4.71
C ALA A 239 -20.59 -17.36 5.21
N SER A 240 -20.56 -16.86 6.45
CA SER A 240 -19.32 -16.48 7.12
C SER A 240 -19.33 -17.01 8.56
N THR A 241 -18.47 -17.98 8.87
CA THR A 241 -18.36 -18.61 10.20
C THR A 241 -16.99 -19.27 10.38
N ARG A 242 -16.55 -19.49 11.63
CA ARG A 242 -15.34 -20.30 11.89
C ARG A 242 -15.62 -21.81 11.83
N SER A 243 -16.89 -22.22 11.89
CA SER A 243 -17.27 -23.62 11.85
C SER A 243 -17.04 -24.22 10.47
N SER A 244 -16.56 -25.46 10.43
CA SER A 244 -16.47 -26.28 9.20
C SER A 244 -17.78 -27.03 8.91
N GLU A 245 -18.76 -26.97 9.80
CA GLU A 245 -20.04 -27.68 9.67
C GLU A 245 -20.79 -27.36 8.37
N PRO A 246 -20.99 -26.08 7.96
CA PRO A 246 -21.69 -25.81 6.69
C PRO A 246 -20.90 -26.30 5.47
N THR A 247 -19.56 -26.28 5.54
CA THR A 247 -18.69 -26.81 4.50
C THR A 247 -18.86 -28.32 4.36
N ASN A 248 -18.90 -29.05 5.48
CA ASN A 248 -19.06 -30.50 5.45
C ASN A 248 -20.50 -30.93 5.11
N GLN A 249 -21.52 -30.18 5.57
CA GLN A 249 -22.90 -30.40 5.15
C GLN A 249 -23.06 -30.25 3.64
N ALA A 250 -22.36 -29.30 2.99
CA ALA A 250 -22.42 -29.17 1.54
C ALA A 250 -22.05 -30.45 0.77
N PHE A 251 -21.21 -31.33 1.34
CA PHE A 251 -20.90 -32.62 0.73
C PHE A 251 -22.09 -33.58 0.73
N SER A 252 -22.96 -33.56 1.75
CA SER A 252 -24.18 -34.38 1.76
C SER A 252 -25.21 -33.87 0.76
N LEU A 253 -25.30 -32.55 0.58
CA LEU A 253 -26.25 -31.88 -0.32
C LEU A 253 -25.89 -32.03 -1.81
N CYS A 254 -24.60 -32.16 -2.12
CA CYS A 254 -24.12 -32.29 -3.50
C CYS A 254 -24.28 -33.72 -4.03
N ARG A 255 -24.63 -33.89 -5.31
CA ARG A 255 -24.64 -35.21 -5.97
C ARG A 255 -23.23 -35.78 -6.15
N GLU A 256 -23.15 -37.07 -6.46
CA GLU A 256 -21.89 -37.69 -6.92
C GLU A 256 -21.33 -36.92 -8.13
N ARG A 257 -20.02 -36.66 -8.11
CA ARG A 257 -19.27 -35.85 -9.09
C ARG A 257 -19.85 -34.46 -9.30
N GLY A 258 -20.48 -33.91 -8.26
CA GLY A 258 -20.89 -32.52 -8.21
C GLY A 258 -19.76 -31.60 -7.73
N ARG A 259 -20.04 -30.30 -7.67
CA ARG A 259 -19.05 -29.29 -7.28
C ARG A 259 -19.52 -28.41 -6.14
N VAL A 260 -18.64 -28.23 -5.17
CA VAL A 260 -18.80 -27.28 -4.07
C VAL A 260 -17.90 -26.06 -4.29
N VAL A 261 -18.47 -24.87 -4.22
CA VAL A 261 -17.77 -23.58 -4.43
C VAL A 261 -17.78 -22.77 -3.16
N MET A 262 -16.60 -22.48 -2.61
CA MET A 262 -16.46 -21.57 -1.48
C MET A 262 -16.30 -20.12 -1.95
N VAL A 263 -17.26 -19.27 -1.57
CA VAL A 263 -17.25 -17.81 -1.81
C VAL A 263 -17.06 -17.04 -0.50
N GLY A 264 -17.79 -17.46 0.54
CA GLY A 264 -17.70 -16.89 1.89
C GLY A 264 -16.49 -17.39 2.68
N ALA A 265 -16.38 -16.95 3.93
CA ALA A 265 -15.28 -17.32 4.84
C ALA A 265 -15.76 -18.37 5.85
N MET A 266 -15.39 -19.63 5.64
CA MET A 266 -15.81 -20.77 6.46
C MET A 266 -14.64 -21.59 7.00
N GLY A 267 -14.91 -22.44 8.01
CA GLY A 267 -13.96 -23.45 8.45
C GLY A 267 -13.64 -24.45 7.33
N MET A 268 -12.40 -24.91 7.30
CA MET A 268 -11.80 -25.69 6.20
C MET A 268 -11.30 -27.06 6.64
N ASP A 269 -11.78 -27.57 7.77
CA ASP A 269 -11.51 -28.94 8.21
C ASP A 269 -12.43 -29.91 7.45
N LEU A 270 -12.01 -30.27 6.23
CA LEU A 270 -12.82 -31.04 5.29
C LEU A 270 -12.88 -32.53 5.69
N GLU A 271 -14.09 -33.08 5.76
CA GLU A 271 -14.31 -34.50 5.98
C GLU A 271 -13.98 -35.33 4.73
N ARG A 272 -12.74 -35.83 4.68
CA ARG A 272 -12.20 -36.60 3.55
C ARG A 272 -13.13 -37.72 3.08
N THR A 273 -13.73 -38.48 3.99
CA THR A 273 -14.58 -39.63 3.62
C THR A 273 -15.82 -39.21 2.84
N ALA A 274 -16.53 -38.17 3.30
CA ALA A 274 -17.71 -37.64 2.63
C ALA A 274 -17.37 -37.08 1.24
N PHE A 275 -16.26 -36.35 1.15
CA PHE A 275 -15.76 -35.79 -0.11
C PHE A 275 -15.32 -36.88 -1.11
N TYR A 276 -14.55 -37.86 -0.63
CA TYR A 276 -13.99 -38.96 -1.44
C TYR A 276 -15.07 -39.89 -1.99
N ASN A 277 -16.05 -40.27 -1.16
CA ASN A 277 -17.08 -41.23 -1.55
C ASN A 277 -17.94 -40.74 -2.72
N LYS A 278 -18.11 -39.41 -2.85
CA LYS A 278 -18.87 -38.79 -3.93
C LYS A 278 -18.01 -38.26 -5.07
N GLU A 279 -16.68 -38.39 -5.00
CA GLU A 279 -15.75 -37.86 -6.01
C GLU A 279 -16.03 -36.37 -6.34
N LEU A 280 -16.23 -35.55 -5.30
CA LEU A 280 -16.62 -34.14 -5.46
C LEU A 280 -15.45 -33.28 -5.94
N ASP A 281 -15.77 -32.17 -6.61
CA ASP A 281 -14.86 -31.04 -6.78
C ASP A 281 -15.07 -30.04 -5.64
N PHE A 282 -13.98 -29.55 -5.04
CA PHE A 282 -14.01 -28.39 -4.13
C PHE A 282 -13.19 -27.26 -4.72
N VAL A 283 -13.82 -26.10 -4.97
CA VAL A 283 -13.15 -24.94 -5.54
C VAL A 283 -13.37 -23.69 -4.72
N ILE A 284 -12.38 -22.81 -4.68
CA ILE A 284 -12.47 -21.51 -4.03
C ILE A 284 -12.67 -20.42 -5.08
N SER A 285 -13.59 -19.50 -4.81
CA SER A 285 -13.83 -18.31 -5.60
C SER A 285 -12.99 -17.14 -5.08
N ARG A 286 -12.10 -16.61 -5.93
CA ARG A 286 -11.26 -15.46 -5.58
C ARG A 286 -12.04 -14.16 -5.80
N SER A 287 -12.73 -13.67 -4.77
CA SER A 287 -13.37 -12.34 -4.74
C SER A 287 -14.14 -12.04 -6.05
N ALA A 288 -13.93 -10.90 -6.68
CA ALA A 288 -14.58 -10.49 -7.92
C ALA A 288 -13.96 -11.10 -9.20
N GLY A 289 -12.94 -11.96 -9.08
CA GLY A 289 -12.41 -12.77 -10.18
C GLY A 289 -11.01 -12.42 -10.67
N PRO A 290 -10.63 -12.89 -11.88
CA PRO A 290 -9.33 -12.62 -12.50
C PRO A 290 -9.00 -11.13 -12.58
N GLY A 291 -7.74 -10.77 -12.33
CA GLY A 291 -7.27 -9.40 -12.16
C GLY A 291 -7.11 -8.97 -10.71
N ARG A 292 -7.92 -9.51 -9.80
CA ARG A 292 -7.78 -9.22 -8.37
C ARG A 292 -6.40 -9.62 -7.86
N TYR A 293 -5.73 -8.69 -7.18
CA TYR A 293 -4.36 -8.79 -6.64
C TYR A 293 -3.24 -8.79 -7.70
N ASP A 294 -3.55 -8.49 -8.95
CA ASP A 294 -2.56 -8.25 -10.00
C ASP A 294 -2.39 -6.75 -10.22
N ARG A 295 -1.25 -6.19 -9.78
CA ARG A 295 -0.95 -4.75 -9.94
C ARG A 295 -0.91 -4.33 -11.41
N ALA A 296 -0.56 -5.21 -12.35
CA ALA A 296 -0.60 -4.88 -13.77
C ALA A 296 -2.03 -4.56 -14.22
N TYR A 297 -2.97 -5.38 -13.76
CA TYR A 297 -4.38 -5.22 -14.07
C TYR A 297 -5.01 -4.08 -13.27
N GLU A 298 -4.94 -4.12 -11.94
CA GLU A 298 -5.65 -3.20 -11.05
C GLU A 298 -5.03 -1.81 -11.06
N GLU A 299 -3.72 -1.70 -10.87
CA GLU A 299 -3.06 -0.40 -10.70
C GLU A 299 -2.60 0.20 -12.01
N ARG A 300 -2.19 -0.59 -13.00
CA ARG A 300 -1.64 -0.07 -14.28
C ARG A 300 -2.64 -0.11 -15.45
N GLY A 301 -3.84 -0.66 -15.25
CA GLY A 301 -4.86 -0.70 -16.29
C GLY A 301 -4.55 -1.66 -17.45
N ILE A 302 -3.60 -2.58 -17.29
CA ILE A 302 -3.23 -3.55 -18.33
C ILE A 302 -4.21 -4.74 -18.27
N ASP A 303 -5.22 -4.72 -19.14
CA ASP A 303 -6.25 -5.76 -19.20
C ASP A 303 -5.70 -7.09 -19.78
N TYR A 304 -6.33 -8.22 -19.42
CA TYR A 304 -6.03 -9.52 -20.01
C TYR A 304 -6.66 -9.63 -21.40
N PRO A 305 -5.98 -10.29 -22.36
CA PRO A 305 -6.56 -10.48 -23.67
C PRO A 305 -7.87 -11.28 -23.56
N ILE A 306 -8.93 -10.74 -24.15
CA ILE A 306 -10.30 -11.25 -23.99
C ILE A 306 -10.47 -12.73 -24.40
N GLY A 307 -9.66 -13.20 -25.36
CA GLY A 307 -9.67 -14.60 -25.82
C GLY A 307 -9.13 -15.60 -24.80
N TYR A 308 -8.30 -15.18 -23.84
CA TYR A 308 -7.75 -16.05 -22.79
C TYR A 308 -8.50 -15.90 -21.48
N VAL A 309 -8.88 -14.67 -21.13
CA VAL A 309 -9.62 -14.39 -19.90
C VAL A 309 -10.85 -13.60 -20.28
N ARG A 310 -11.98 -14.28 -20.48
CA ARG A 310 -13.25 -13.62 -20.86
C ARG A 310 -13.78 -12.72 -19.75
N TRP A 311 -13.64 -13.15 -18.50
CA TRP A 311 -14.28 -12.57 -17.33
C TRP A 311 -13.23 -12.13 -16.32
N THR A 312 -12.88 -10.85 -16.38
CA THR A 312 -12.08 -10.15 -15.37
C THR A 312 -12.99 -9.54 -14.31
N GLU A 313 -12.42 -9.02 -13.22
CA GLU A 313 -13.14 -8.27 -12.18
C GLU A 313 -14.02 -7.15 -12.78
N GLN A 314 -13.48 -6.35 -13.69
CA GLN A 314 -14.25 -5.28 -14.34
C GLN A 314 -15.39 -5.81 -15.20
N ARG A 315 -15.16 -6.90 -15.93
CA ARG A 315 -16.20 -7.50 -16.79
C ARG A 315 -17.25 -8.27 -15.98
N ASN A 316 -16.91 -8.76 -14.78
CA ASN A 316 -17.87 -9.23 -13.77
C ASN A 316 -18.76 -8.07 -13.31
N MET A 317 -18.17 -6.91 -12.98
CA MET A 317 -18.91 -5.69 -12.61
C MET A 317 -19.86 -5.24 -13.72
N ALA A 318 -19.37 -5.11 -14.96
CA ALA A 318 -20.19 -4.72 -16.10
C ALA A 318 -21.34 -5.70 -16.37
N ALA A 319 -21.09 -7.01 -16.24
CA ALA A 319 -22.12 -8.03 -16.40
C ALA A 319 -23.21 -7.93 -15.31
N PHE A 320 -22.82 -7.68 -14.06
CA PHE A 320 -23.77 -7.47 -12.97
C PHE A 320 -24.62 -6.21 -13.17
N LEU A 321 -24.00 -5.09 -13.56
CA LEU A 321 -24.71 -3.85 -13.89
C LEU A 321 -25.73 -4.05 -15.03
N ASN A 322 -25.41 -4.89 -16.01
CA ASN A 322 -26.36 -5.23 -17.08
C ASN A 322 -27.54 -6.08 -16.56
N LEU A 323 -27.34 -6.95 -15.57
CA LEU A 323 -28.44 -7.70 -14.94
C LEU A 323 -29.38 -6.78 -14.16
N LEU A 324 -28.85 -5.75 -13.50
CA LEU A 324 -29.66 -4.69 -12.89
C LEU A 324 -30.44 -3.90 -13.96
N ALA A 325 -29.76 -3.44 -15.01
CA ALA A 325 -30.38 -2.64 -16.07
C ALA A 325 -31.52 -3.38 -16.80
N THR A 326 -31.39 -4.69 -16.93
CA THR A 326 -32.41 -5.55 -17.57
C THR A 326 -33.50 -6.03 -16.60
N GLY A 327 -33.45 -5.62 -15.33
CA GLY A 327 -34.42 -6.03 -14.29
C GLY A 327 -34.38 -7.52 -13.95
N ARG A 328 -33.28 -8.21 -14.28
CA ARG A 328 -33.07 -9.63 -13.94
C ARG A 328 -32.61 -9.82 -12.49
N ILE A 329 -32.10 -8.77 -11.88
CA ILE A 329 -31.73 -8.69 -10.47
C ILE A 329 -32.34 -7.40 -9.90
N GLU A 330 -32.84 -7.50 -8.68
CA GLU A 330 -33.37 -6.39 -7.91
C GLU A 330 -32.64 -6.32 -6.56
N VAL A 331 -32.26 -5.12 -6.14
CA VAL A 331 -31.42 -4.89 -4.95
C VAL A 331 -31.98 -3.84 -4.00
N ASP A 332 -33.00 -3.10 -4.39
CA ASP A 332 -33.61 -2.06 -3.55
C ASP A 332 -34.27 -2.68 -2.31
N SER A 333 -34.86 -3.87 -2.42
CA SER A 333 -35.40 -4.65 -1.31
C SER A 333 -34.35 -5.15 -0.31
N LEU A 334 -33.08 -5.20 -0.71
CA LEU A 334 -31.96 -5.56 0.16
C LEU A 334 -31.45 -4.37 0.98
N ILE A 335 -31.80 -3.14 0.60
CA ILE A 335 -31.33 -1.91 1.28
C ILE A 335 -32.14 -1.72 2.56
N ASN A 336 -31.52 -1.99 3.71
CA ASN A 336 -32.18 -1.82 5.00
C ASN A 336 -32.27 -0.36 5.42
N ALA A 337 -31.22 0.42 5.13
CA ALA A 337 -31.13 1.82 5.52
C ALA A 337 -30.10 2.57 4.66
N THR A 338 -30.28 3.89 4.61
CA THR A 338 -29.34 4.82 3.99
C THR A 338 -28.98 5.89 5.00
N TYR A 339 -27.69 6.13 5.18
CA TYR A 339 -27.16 7.13 6.10
C TYR A 339 -26.32 8.15 5.32
N PRO A 340 -26.30 9.42 5.74
CA PRO A 340 -25.28 10.35 5.26
C PRO A 340 -23.91 9.95 5.85
N VAL A 341 -22.81 10.21 5.14
CA VAL A 341 -21.45 9.77 5.52
C VAL A 341 -21.05 10.15 6.96
N GLN A 342 -21.56 11.27 7.49
CA GLN A 342 -21.27 11.71 8.85
C GLN A 342 -21.86 10.79 9.93
N GLN A 343 -22.86 9.97 9.56
CA GLN A 343 -23.48 8.96 10.41
C GLN A 343 -22.93 7.55 10.15
N ALA A 344 -21.72 7.43 9.59
CA ALA A 344 -21.12 6.13 9.31
C ALA A 344 -21.11 5.20 10.54
N ALA A 345 -20.88 5.71 11.76
CA ALA A 345 -20.94 4.89 12.97
C ALA A 345 -22.29 4.17 13.16
N ALA A 346 -23.41 4.88 12.94
CA ALA A 346 -24.74 4.29 13.00
C ALA A 346 -24.97 3.30 11.84
N ALA A 347 -24.45 3.62 10.65
CA ALA A 347 -24.54 2.76 9.48
C ALA A 347 -23.85 1.41 9.72
N TYR A 348 -22.65 1.40 10.31
CA TYR A 348 -21.95 0.15 10.66
C TYR A 348 -22.67 -0.62 11.77
N GLU A 349 -23.29 0.06 12.75
CA GLU A 349 -24.07 -0.66 13.76
C GLU A 349 -25.31 -1.33 13.19
N ALA A 350 -26.04 -0.69 12.28
CA ALA A 350 -27.16 -1.33 11.61
C ALA A 350 -26.75 -2.64 10.92
N VAL A 351 -25.55 -2.71 10.34
CA VAL A 351 -25.03 -3.95 9.75
C VAL A 351 -24.64 -4.99 10.82
N ARG A 352 -24.09 -4.57 11.97
CA ARG A 352 -23.84 -5.48 13.11
C ARG A 352 -25.13 -6.06 13.68
N GLU A 353 -26.21 -5.28 13.68
CA GLU A 353 -27.54 -5.69 14.15
C GLU A 353 -28.28 -6.60 13.15
N GLY A 354 -27.70 -6.86 11.98
CA GLY A 354 -28.18 -7.87 11.04
C GLY A 354 -28.64 -7.36 9.68
N ALA A 355 -28.56 -6.05 9.41
CA ALA A 355 -28.86 -5.51 8.09
C ALA A 355 -28.03 -6.19 6.99
N LEU A 356 -28.69 -6.52 5.87
CA LEU A 356 -28.07 -7.12 4.70
C LEU A 356 -27.21 -6.11 3.94
N ALA A 357 -27.76 -4.92 3.69
CA ALA A 357 -27.07 -3.83 3.00
C ALA A 357 -27.44 -2.47 3.60
N VAL A 358 -26.41 -1.65 3.82
CA VAL A 358 -26.55 -0.26 4.26
C VAL A 358 -25.76 0.64 3.32
N LEU A 359 -26.39 1.71 2.85
CA LEU A 359 -25.75 2.68 1.97
C LEU A 359 -25.29 3.90 2.75
N LEU A 360 -24.10 4.39 2.39
CA LEU A 360 -23.65 5.74 2.71
C LEU A 360 -23.88 6.65 1.51
N THR A 361 -24.41 7.84 1.79
CA THR A 361 -24.64 8.92 0.82
C THR A 361 -23.81 10.15 1.16
N TYR A 362 -23.54 10.95 0.13
CA TYR A 362 -22.63 12.08 0.20
C TYR A 362 -23.37 13.34 -0.24
N GLY A 363 -23.26 14.41 0.54
CA GLY A 363 -23.91 15.68 0.25
C GLY A 363 -23.12 16.46 -0.80
N HIS A 364 -23.60 16.52 -2.03
CA HIS A 364 -22.94 17.29 -3.08
C HIS A 364 -23.60 18.66 -3.25
N THR A 365 -22.80 19.73 -3.19
CA THR A 365 -23.14 21.01 -3.81
C THR A 365 -22.57 21.00 -5.23
N GLU A 366 -23.26 21.61 -6.20
CA GLU A 366 -22.95 21.52 -7.64
C GLU A 366 -21.52 21.99 -8.00
N THR A 367 -20.87 22.77 -7.15
CA THR A 367 -19.48 23.19 -7.30
C THR A 367 -18.52 22.14 -6.75
N VAL A 368 -17.76 21.49 -7.64
CA VAL A 368 -16.51 20.82 -7.29
C VAL A 368 -15.63 21.86 -6.60
N LYS A 369 -15.50 21.79 -5.27
CA LYS A 369 -14.45 22.56 -4.61
C LYS A 369 -13.14 21.98 -5.12
N GLU A 370 -12.26 22.83 -5.64
CA GLU A 370 -10.86 22.50 -5.92
C GLU A 370 -10.26 21.70 -4.76
N PRO A 371 -9.24 20.83 -5.00
CA PRO A 371 -8.62 20.01 -3.97
C PRO A 371 -8.53 20.77 -2.66
N VAL A 372 -9.33 20.33 -1.69
CA VAL A 372 -9.53 21.11 -0.47
C VAL A 372 -8.23 21.06 0.31
N THR A 373 -7.45 22.12 0.18
CA THR A 373 -6.40 22.47 1.13
C THR A 373 -7.08 22.54 2.50
N LEU A 374 -6.72 21.62 3.40
CA LEU A 374 -7.10 21.78 4.79
C LEU A 374 -6.24 22.91 5.36
N ILE A 375 -6.69 24.15 5.18
CA ILE A 375 -6.07 25.33 5.80
C ILE A 375 -6.58 25.38 7.24
N ARG A 376 -5.87 24.75 8.17
CA ARG A 376 -5.98 25.13 9.58
C ARG A 376 -5.11 26.37 9.77
N GLN A 377 -5.57 27.37 10.52
CA GLN A 377 -4.71 28.49 10.91
C GLN A 377 -3.48 27.94 11.63
N ALA A 378 -2.36 27.86 10.93
CA ALA A 378 -1.07 27.56 11.52
C ALA A 378 -0.70 28.73 12.46
N ALA A 379 0.04 28.43 13.52
CA ALA A 379 0.79 29.48 14.19
C ALA A 379 1.70 30.15 13.16
N GLU A 380 1.73 31.49 13.12
CA GLU A 380 2.65 32.20 12.23
C GLU A 380 4.10 31.72 12.51
N PRO A 381 4.91 31.48 11.47
CA PRO A 381 6.30 31.12 11.65
C PRO A 381 6.97 32.17 12.54
N LYS A 382 7.67 31.73 13.59
CA LYS A 382 8.67 32.62 14.18
C LYS A 382 9.67 32.92 13.08
N THR A 383 9.94 34.19 12.83
CA THR A 383 10.67 34.71 11.65
C THR A 383 12.13 34.22 11.50
N SER A 384 12.57 33.26 12.31
CA SER A 384 13.87 32.59 12.29
C SER A 384 13.86 31.13 11.81
N ASP A 385 12.69 30.49 11.72
CA ASP A 385 12.59 29.04 11.54
C ASP A 385 12.37 28.67 10.06
N ILE A 386 13.07 27.65 9.58
CA ILE A 386 12.95 27.16 8.20
C ILE A 386 11.71 26.27 8.11
N GLY A 387 10.72 26.71 7.35
CA GLY A 387 9.52 25.93 7.08
C GLY A 387 9.79 24.79 6.11
N ILE A 388 9.62 23.56 6.58
CA ILE A 388 9.76 22.32 5.80
C ILE A 388 8.38 21.83 5.36
N ALA A 389 8.24 21.54 4.08
CA ALA A 389 7.14 20.71 3.59
C ALA A 389 7.58 19.26 3.39
N LEU A 390 6.87 18.32 4.01
CA LEU A 390 7.13 16.90 3.83
C LEU A 390 6.34 16.37 2.62
N VAL A 391 7.05 15.99 1.54
CA VAL A 391 6.48 15.41 0.33
C VAL A 391 6.69 13.90 0.36
N GLY A 392 5.61 13.15 0.55
CA GLY A 392 5.66 11.71 0.79
C GLY A 392 5.56 11.38 2.28
N ALA A 393 4.35 11.07 2.74
CA ALA A 393 4.05 10.78 4.14
C ALA A 393 4.16 9.29 4.50
N GLY A 394 5.14 8.58 3.91
CA GLY A 394 5.35 7.15 4.12
C GLY A 394 5.81 6.81 5.54
N MET A 395 5.86 5.51 5.87
CA MET A 395 6.25 5.07 7.22
C MET A 395 7.64 5.59 7.62
N PHE A 396 8.60 5.57 6.71
CA PHE A 396 9.96 6.06 6.98
C PHE A 396 9.99 7.54 7.35
N ALA A 397 9.28 8.38 6.59
CA ALA A 397 9.19 9.81 6.88
C ALA A 397 8.56 10.08 8.26
N ARG A 398 7.51 9.33 8.60
CA ARG A 398 6.80 9.43 9.88
C ARG A 398 7.68 9.00 11.07
N SER A 399 8.40 7.90 10.95
CA SER A 399 9.20 7.34 12.05
C SER A 399 10.58 7.99 12.20
N MET A 400 11.13 8.57 11.13
CA MET A 400 12.48 9.14 11.12
C MET A 400 12.49 10.65 10.93
N HIS A 401 11.89 11.18 9.86
CA HIS A 401 12.03 12.59 9.50
C HIS A 401 11.21 13.51 10.39
N ILE A 402 9.94 13.19 10.68
CA ILE A 402 9.10 14.03 11.54
C ILE A 402 9.73 14.23 12.94
N PRO A 403 10.17 13.17 13.65
CA PRO A 403 10.86 13.36 14.94
C PRO A 403 12.14 14.18 14.84
N ASN A 404 12.94 14.00 13.78
CA ASN A 404 14.19 14.74 13.60
C ASN A 404 13.95 16.21 13.27
N ILE A 405 12.92 16.54 12.49
CA ILE A 405 12.50 17.92 12.23
C ILE A 405 12.12 18.59 13.54
N LYS A 406 11.26 17.95 14.36
CA LYS A 406 10.81 18.50 15.65
C LYS A 406 11.92 18.67 16.68
N ALA A 407 12.96 17.83 16.61
CA ALA A 407 14.11 17.92 17.50
C ALA A 407 15.08 19.05 17.10
N ASN A 408 14.95 19.63 15.91
CA ASN A 408 15.80 20.70 15.42
C ASN A 408 15.12 22.07 15.60
N HIS A 409 15.67 22.92 16.47
CA HIS A 409 15.12 24.24 16.79
C HIS A 409 15.10 25.24 15.63
N HIS A 410 15.75 24.95 14.50
CA HIS A 410 15.73 25.79 13.30
C HIS A 410 14.74 25.32 12.25
N LEU A 411 14.04 24.20 12.47
CA LEU A 411 13.12 23.61 11.49
C LEU A 411 11.70 23.59 12.03
N MET A 412 10.74 23.88 11.14
CA MET A 412 9.32 23.78 11.44
C MET A 412 8.61 22.97 10.35
N LEU A 413 7.95 21.88 10.72
CA LEU A 413 7.12 21.13 9.77
C LEU A 413 5.86 21.96 9.44
N SER A 414 5.86 22.57 8.25
CA SER A 414 4.89 23.61 7.85
C SER A 414 3.81 23.09 6.91
N ALA A 415 4.09 22.02 6.17
CA ALA A 415 3.15 21.41 5.26
C ALA A 415 3.40 19.91 5.06
N VAL A 416 2.37 19.17 4.62
CA VAL A 416 2.49 17.75 4.24
C VAL A 416 1.78 17.50 2.92
N VAL A 417 2.48 16.86 1.98
CA VAL A 417 1.93 16.40 0.70
C VAL A 417 1.92 14.88 0.68
N SER A 418 0.76 14.29 0.41
CA SER A 418 0.65 12.84 0.22
C SER A 418 -0.51 12.47 -0.69
N GLY A 419 -0.30 11.48 -1.57
CA GLY A 419 -1.37 10.91 -2.40
C GLY A 419 -2.38 10.06 -1.64
N SER A 420 -2.28 9.96 -0.32
CA SER A 420 -3.25 9.26 0.54
C SER A 420 -3.65 10.12 1.74
N ALA A 421 -4.64 9.64 2.50
CA ALA A 421 -5.13 10.26 3.74
C ALA A 421 -4.05 10.48 4.82
N SER A 422 -2.85 9.94 4.60
CA SER A 422 -1.69 10.11 5.47
C SER A 422 -1.28 11.57 5.69
N ALA A 423 -1.52 12.48 4.74
CA ALA A 423 -1.25 13.91 4.92
C ALA A 423 -2.15 14.52 6.01
N ALA A 424 -3.46 14.25 5.96
CA ALA A 424 -4.42 14.74 6.95
C ALA A 424 -4.13 14.20 8.35
N GLN A 425 -3.80 12.90 8.45
CA GLN A 425 -3.43 12.27 9.72
C GLN A 425 -2.23 12.96 10.38
N ILE A 426 -1.17 13.20 9.60
CA ILE A 426 0.02 13.87 10.12
C ILE A 426 -0.30 15.31 10.50
N ALA A 427 -1.06 16.03 9.67
CA ALA A 427 -1.43 17.40 9.98
C ALA A 427 -2.28 17.52 11.23
N GLU A 428 -3.18 16.56 11.50
CA GLU A 428 -3.90 16.50 12.76
C GLU A 428 -2.97 16.21 13.95
N LYS A 429 -2.13 15.17 13.85
CA LYS A 429 -1.21 14.73 14.92
C LYS A 429 -0.18 15.80 15.28
N GLU A 430 0.37 16.46 14.27
CA GLU A 430 1.46 17.43 14.40
C GLU A 430 0.96 18.88 14.39
N SER A 431 -0.35 19.11 14.34
CA SER A 431 -0.99 20.44 14.31
C SER A 431 -0.49 21.34 13.17
N ILE A 432 -0.37 20.77 11.97
CA ILE A 432 0.12 21.47 10.77
C ILE A 432 -1.06 22.12 10.05
N GLY A 433 -0.85 23.36 9.61
CA GLY A 433 -1.90 24.15 8.95
C GLY A 433 -2.16 23.83 7.48
N LEU A 434 -1.25 23.11 6.81
CA LEU A 434 -1.32 22.83 5.37
C LEU A 434 -1.12 21.33 5.09
N ALA A 435 -2.19 20.65 4.70
CA ALA A 435 -2.17 19.28 4.21
C ALA A 435 -2.85 19.19 2.85
N THR A 436 -2.18 18.58 1.87
CA THR A 436 -2.69 18.49 0.50
C THR A 436 -2.23 17.21 -0.19
N THR A 437 -2.85 16.89 -1.32
CA THR A 437 -2.44 15.85 -2.28
C THR A 437 -1.68 16.44 -3.46
N ALA A 438 -1.75 17.77 -3.66
CA ALA A 438 -1.15 18.46 -4.78
C ALA A 438 0.14 19.18 -4.39
N LEU A 439 1.25 18.85 -5.06
CA LEU A 439 2.56 19.44 -4.73
C LEU A 439 2.60 20.96 -4.92
N HIS A 440 1.98 21.49 -5.98
CA HIS A 440 2.07 22.92 -6.33
C HIS A 440 1.52 23.85 -5.23
N GLU A 441 0.43 23.48 -4.56
CA GLU A 441 -0.15 24.25 -3.44
C GLU A 441 0.86 24.52 -2.31
N VAL A 442 1.79 23.59 -2.11
CA VAL A 442 2.85 23.70 -1.10
C VAL A 442 4.06 24.47 -1.62
N LEU A 443 4.32 24.40 -2.92
CA LEU A 443 5.39 25.16 -3.56
C LEU A 443 5.07 26.66 -3.59
N ASP A 444 3.79 27.02 -3.71
CA ASP A 444 3.36 28.43 -3.70
C ASP A 444 3.26 29.02 -2.28
N ALA A 445 3.37 28.19 -1.24
CA ALA A 445 3.20 28.60 0.13
C ALA A 445 4.41 29.43 0.64
N PRO A 446 4.21 30.68 1.12
CA PRO A 446 5.31 31.55 1.54
C PRO A 446 6.00 31.07 2.82
N GLN A 447 5.29 30.35 3.69
CA GLN A 447 5.84 29.77 4.91
C GLN A 447 6.72 28.54 4.66
N VAL A 448 6.78 28.02 3.43
CA VAL A 448 7.63 26.87 3.06
C VAL A 448 8.89 27.38 2.41
N ASN A 449 10.04 27.11 3.02
CA ASN A 449 11.37 27.46 2.51
C ASN A 449 12.07 26.27 1.85
N ALA A 450 11.77 25.06 2.32
CA ALA A 450 12.37 23.85 1.78
C ALA A 450 11.38 22.68 1.73
N VAL A 451 11.61 21.74 0.82
CA VAL A 451 10.86 20.49 0.69
C VAL A 451 11.73 19.31 1.11
N LEU A 452 11.14 18.37 1.84
CA LEU A 452 11.72 17.07 2.14
C LEU A 452 10.96 16.01 1.32
N ILE A 453 11.58 15.51 0.26
CA ILE A 453 10.99 14.55 -0.68
C ILE A 453 11.37 13.13 -0.27
N SER A 454 10.36 12.30 0.01
CA SER A 454 10.49 10.90 0.44
C SER A 454 9.39 9.99 -0.16
N THR A 455 9.05 10.25 -1.42
CA THR A 455 8.06 9.50 -2.19
C THR A 455 8.67 8.23 -2.81
N ARG A 456 7.96 7.63 -3.78
CA ARG A 456 8.53 6.58 -4.63
C ARG A 456 9.67 7.15 -5.50
N HIS A 457 10.66 6.31 -5.81
CA HIS A 457 11.90 6.74 -6.47
C HIS A 457 11.66 7.38 -7.84
N HIS A 458 10.74 6.83 -8.65
CA HIS A 458 10.41 7.39 -9.96
C HIS A 458 9.81 8.81 -9.93
N LEU A 459 9.30 9.27 -8.77
CA LEU A 459 8.72 10.61 -8.63
C LEU A 459 9.76 11.66 -8.19
N HIS A 460 10.93 11.23 -7.72
CA HIS A 460 11.92 12.12 -7.10
C HIS A 460 12.36 13.26 -8.02
N ALA A 461 12.75 12.94 -9.26
CA ALA A 461 13.31 13.92 -10.19
C ALA A 461 12.30 15.02 -10.54
N GLN A 462 11.08 14.63 -10.94
CA GLN A 462 10.03 15.59 -11.30
C GLN A 462 9.67 16.50 -10.12
N GLN A 463 9.57 15.94 -8.90
CA GLN A 463 9.22 16.72 -7.71
C GLN A 463 10.36 17.65 -7.28
N ALA A 464 11.61 17.22 -7.38
CA ALA A 464 12.78 18.05 -7.08
C ALA A 464 12.93 19.19 -8.09
N VAL A 465 12.75 18.93 -9.38
CA VAL A 465 12.76 19.97 -10.42
C VAL A 465 11.66 21.00 -10.18
N ALA A 466 10.43 20.56 -9.89
CA ALA A 466 9.33 21.46 -9.58
C ALA A 466 9.63 22.34 -8.34
N ALA A 467 10.21 21.76 -7.29
CA ALA A 467 10.60 22.50 -6.10
C ALA A 467 11.71 23.51 -6.35
N ALA A 468 12.71 23.17 -7.17
CA ALA A 468 13.78 24.09 -7.55
C ALA A 468 13.25 25.29 -8.34
N HIS A 469 12.36 25.06 -9.30
CA HIS A 469 11.70 26.13 -10.06
C HIS A 469 10.84 27.05 -9.19
N ALA A 470 10.31 26.54 -8.09
CA ALA A 470 9.58 27.34 -7.09
C ALA A 470 10.51 28.03 -6.07
N GLY A 471 11.84 27.97 -6.26
CA GLY A 471 12.81 28.59 -5.37
C GLY A 471 12.89 27.96 -3.98
N LYS A 472 12.51 26.67 -3.83
CA LYS A 472 12.57 25.96 -2.55
C LYS A 472 13.85 25.15 -2.44
N HIS A 473 14.50 25.18 -1.28
CA HIS A 473 15.62 24.25 -1.01
C HIS A 473 15.10 22.80 -0.90
N ILE A 474 15.96 21.82 -1.15
CA ILE A 474 15.54 20.43 -1.33
C ILE A 474 16.38 19.50 -0.45
N TYR A 475 15.70 18.73 0.39
CA TYR A 475 16.22 17.50 0.98
C TYR A 475 15.55 16.33 0.25
N LEU A 476 16.33 15.57 -0.52
CA LEU A 476 15.83 14.48 -1.35
C LEU A 476 16.29 13.13 -0.81
N GLU A 477 15.36 12.26 -0.42
CA GLU A 477 15.72 10.89 -0.06
C GLU A 477 16.35 10.13 -1.23
N LYS A 478 17.17 9.13 -0.91
CA LYS A 478 17.90 8.34 -1.91
C LYS A 478 16.99 7.29 -2.58
N PRO A 479 17.26 6.94 -3.86
CA PRO A 479 18.23 7.54 -4.77
C PRO A 479 17.74 8.90 -5.29
N MET A 480 18.64 9.72 -5.81
CA MET A 480 18.28 11.03 -6.37
C MET A 480 17.32 10.90 -7.57
N ALA A 481 17.60 9.97 -8.48
CA ALA A 481 16.70 9.57 -9.56
C ALA A 481 17.01 8.16 -10.04
N LEU A 482 16.17 7.63 -10.93
CA LEU A 482 16.35 6.32 -11.55
C LEU A 482 17.33 6.33 -12.74
N THR A 483 17.54 7.50 -13.36
CA THR A 483 18.42 7.65 -14.54
C THR A 483 19.45 8.77 -14.34
N VAL A 484 20.55 8.71 -15.09
CA VAL A 484 21.56 9.77 -15.12
C VAL A 484 20.98 11.07 -15.68
N ALA A 485 20.17 10.99 -16.74
CA ALA A 485 19.54 12.15 -17.38
C ALA A 485 18.59 12.87 -16.41
N ASP A 486 17.82 12.13 -15.62
CA ASP A 486 16.95 12.72 -14.60
C ASP A 486 17.76 13.37 -13.47
N CYS A 487 18.89 12.77 -13.06
CA CYS A 487 19.78 13.41 -12.10
C CYS A 487 20.34 14.74 -12.65
N GLU A 488 20.78 14.77 -13.90
CA GLU A 488 21.28 15.99 -14.57
C GLU A 488 20.19 17.06 -14.68
N ALA A 489 18.95 16.69 -15.00
CA ALA A 489 17.82 17.60 -15.03
C ALA A 489 17.58 18.26 -13.65
N VAL A 490 17.66 17.49 -12.57
CA VAL A 490 17.56 18.02 -11.20
C VAL A 490 18.70 19.00 -10.90
N LEU A 491 19.95 18.65 -11.21
CA LEU A 491 21.09 19.55 -10.97
C LEU A 491 20.98 20.86 -11.74
N ASN A 492 20.62 20.79 -13.01
CA ASN A 492 20.44 21.98 -13.85
C ASN A 492 19.34 22.89 -13.28
N ALA A 493 18.23 22.31 -12.80
CA ALA A 493 17.17 23.09 -12.17
C ALA A 493 17.62 23.74 -10.85
N VAL A 494 18.40 23.02 -10.03
CA VAL A 494 18.96 23.52 -8.77
C VAL A 494 19.92 24.68 -9.01
N GLU A 495 20.84 24.54 -9.96
CA GLU A 495 21.81 25.58 -10.34
C GLU A 495 21.12 26.81 -10.93
N ALA A 496 20.17 26.61 -11.85
CA ALA A 496 19.46 27.70 -12.52
C ALA A 496 18.60 28.55 -11.57
N ASN A 497 18.20 28.03 -10.42
CA ASN A 497 17.35 28.71 -9.44
C ASN A 497 18.09 29.07 -8.15
N ASP A 498 19.40 28.82 -8.07
CA ASP A 498 20.26 29.13 -6.90
C ASP A 498 19.68 28.57 -5.57
N VAL A 499 19.23 27.31 -5.61
CA VAL A 499 18.73 26.61 -4.42
C VAL A 499 19.72 25.55 -3.95
N LEU A 500 19.51 25.06 -2.72
CA LEU A 500 20.35 24.01 -2.13
C LEU A 500 19.69 22.65 -2.31
N LEU A 501 20.48 21.62 -2.66
CA LEU A 501 20.03 20.23 -2.73
C LEU A 501 20.96 19.32 -1.93
N THR A 502 20.44 18.70 -0.87
CA THR A 502 21.08 17.56 -0.22
C THR A 502 20.36 16.26 -0.58
N VAL A 503 21.14 15.21 -0.83
CA VAL A 503 20.61 13.85 -0.97
C VAL A 503 20.69 13.13 0.38
N GLY A 504 19.75 12.24 0.68
CA GLY A 504 19.61 11.49 1.92
C GLY A 504 20.72 10.46 2.21
N PHE A 505 21.98 10.76 1.92
CA PHE A 505 23.13 9.93 2.27
C PHE A 505 23.61 10.17 3.71
N ASN A 506 22.69 9.93 4.64
CA ASN A 506 22.86 10.23 6.07
C ASN A 506 24.08 9.58 6.73
N ARG A 507 24.58 8.43 6.25
CA ARG A 507 25.66 7.69 6.93
C ARG A 507 26.96 8.48 7.05
N ARG A 508 27.24 9.40 6.13
CA ARG A 508 28.42 10.31 6.23
C ARG A 508 28.34 11.25 7.43
N ALA A 509 27.12 11.59 7.87
CA ALA A 509 26.89 12.48 9.01
C ALA A 509 26.94 11.75 10.37
N ALA A 510 26.97 10.41 10.37
CA ALA A 510 26.98 9.64 11.60
C ALA A 510 28.24 9.94 12.45
N PRO A 511 28.14 9.99 13.80
CA PRO A 511 29.29 10.26 14.66
C PRO A 511 30.47 9.30 14.42
N THR A 512 30.19 8.01 14.25
CA THR A 512 31.19 6.99 13.93
C THR A 512 31.84 7.24 12.56
N ALA A 513 31.07 7.63 11.55
CA ALA A 513 31.60 7.92 10.21
C ALA A 513 32.47 9.18 10.20
N ARG A 514 32.08 10.23 10.92
CA ARG A 514 32.88 11.46 11.06
C ARG A 514 34.20 11.20 11.78
N ALA A 515 34.17 10.41 12.86
CA ALA A 515 35.38 10.00 13.57
C ALA A 515 36.31 9.13 12.69
N LEU A 516 35.73 8.20 11.92
CA LEU A 516 36.48 7.40 10.94
C LEU A 516 37.12 8.29 9.87
N LYS A 517 36.36 9.21 9.26
CA LYS A 517 36.89 10.15 8.25
C LYS A 517 38.04 10.98 8.79
N ALA A 518 37.90 11.53 10.00
CA ALA A 518 38.94 12.32 10.65
C ALA A 518 40.23 11.53 10.93
N ALA A 519 40.14 10.22 11.13
CA ALA A 519 41.29 9.33 11.25
C ALA A 519 41.93 9.05 9.87
N LEU A 520 41.11 8.77 8.86
CA LEU A 520 41.59 8.48 7.49
C LEU A 520 42.29 9.68 6.84
N ASP A 521 41.86 10.90 7.14
CA ASP A 521 42.46 12.13 6.61
C ASP A 521 43.89 12.38 7.12
N ARG A 522 44.28 11.73 8.23
CA ARG A 522 45.64 11.80 8.77
C ARG A 522 46.58 10.78 8.12
N ILE A 523 46.05 9.86 7.33
CA ILE A 523 46.79 8.72 6.79
C ILE A 523 47.02 8.93 5.28
N SER A 524 48.30 9.03 4.90
CA SER A 524 48.72 9.06 3.50
C SER A 524 48.82 7.64 2.93
N GLY A 525 48.73 7.51 1.59
CA GLY A 525 48.84 6.24 0.89
C GLY A 525 47.50 5.52 0.65
N PRO A 526 47.56 4.33 0.03
CA PRO A 526 46.38 3.58 -0.39
C PRO A 526 45.55 3.12 0.81
N LYS A 527 44.24 3.10 0.62
CA LYS A 527 43.24 2.71 1.62
C LYS A 527 42.34 1.65 1.02
N THR A 528 42.01 0.62 1.79
CA THR A 528 41.02 -0.39 1.38
C THR A 528 39.83 -0.32 2.32
N ILE A 529 38.63 -0.15 1.77
CA ILE A 529 37.37 -0.10 2.54
C ILE A 529 36.48 -1.26 2.11
N LEU A 530 36.02 -2.07 3.06
CA LEU A 530 34.98 -3.08 2.86
C LEU A 530 33.72 -2.66 3.62
N PHE A 531 32.61 -2.48 2.91
CA PHE A 531 31.29 -2.23 3.48
C PHE A 531 30.41 -3.46 3.28
N ARG A 532 30.04 -4.13 4.38
CA ARG A 532 29.18 -5.32 4.36
C ARG A 532 27.79 -5.01 4.94
N VAL A 533 26.76 -5.43 4.21
CA VAL A 533 25.35 -5.17 4.51
C VAL A 533 24.56 -6.48 4.51
N ASN A 534 23.83 -6.75 5.59
CA ASN A 534 22.91 -7.88 5.74
C ASN A 534 21.47 -7.37 5.74
N ALA A 535 20.84 -7.27 4.57
CA ALA A 535 19.60 -6.51 4.40
C ALA A 535 18.30 -7.32 4.50
N GLY A 536 18.40 -8.66 4.46
CA GLY A 536 17.23 -9.54 4.36
C GLY A 536 16.54 -9.47 2.99
N THR A 537 15.64 -10.41 2.71
CA THR A 537 14.87 -10.47 1.47
C THR A 537 13.62 -9.58 1.51
N ILE A 538 13.22 -9.05 0.36
CA ILE A 538 11.90 -8.43 0.17
C ILE A 538 11.02 -9.31 -0.74
N PRO A 539 9.69 -9.26 -0.58
CA PRO A 539 8.77 -9.98 -1.47
C PRO A 539 8.97 -9.58 -2.94
N ALA A 540 8.81 -10.55 -3.86
CA ALA A 540 9.00 -10.30 -5.29
C ALA A 540 8.11 -9.18 -5.84
N ASN A 541 6.88 -9.06 -5.33
CA ASN A 541 5.90 -8.03 -5.73
C ASN A 541 6.12 -6.67 -5.06
N HIS A 542 7.17 -6.48 -4.26
CA HIS A 542 7.47 -5.21 -3.63
C HIS A 542 7.90 -4.18 -4.69
N TRP A 543 7.36 -2.96 -4.61
CA TRP A 543 7.58 -1.86 -5.57
C TRP A 543 9.06 -1.56 -5.86
N LEU A 544 9.95 -1.79 -4.89
CA LEU A 544 11.39 -1.57 -5.07
C LEU A 544 11.97 -2.43 -6.20
N ASN A 545 11.42 -3.63 -6.43
CA ASN A 545 11.85 -4.54 -7.48
C ASN A 545 11.31 -4.16 -8.87
N ASP A 546 10.35 -3.23 -8.94
CA ASP A 546 9.88 -2.72 -10.21
C ASP A 546 10.95 -1.79 -10.80
N PRO A 547 11.51 -2.08 -11.98
CA PRO A 547 12.57 -1.27 -12.58
C PRO A 547 12.11 0.16 -12.88
N ASN A 548 10.81 0.37 -13.12
CA ASN A 548 10.25 1.67 -13.45
C ASN A 548 9.76 2.44 -12.22
N GLU A 549 9.50 1.77 -11.09
CA GLU A 549 9.04 2.42 -9.85
C GLU A 549 10.18 2.64 -8.84
N GLY A 550 11.02 1.62 -8.66
CA GLY A 550 12.00 1.52 -7.57
C GLY A 550 13.45 1.28 -7.99
N GLY A 551 13.70 0.68 -9.17
CA GLY A 551 15.05 0.51 -9.73
C GLY A 551 15.91 -0.60 -9.11
N GLY A 552 15.32 -1.47 -8.26
CA GLY A 552 16.01 -2.58 -7.61
C GLY A 552 16.89 -2.20 -6.41
N ARG A 553 17.52 -3.19 -5.78
CA ARG A 553 18.33 -2.98 -4.55
C ARG A 553 19.59 -2.16 -4.77
N LEU A 554 20.28 -2.36 -5.90
CA LEU A 554 21.54 -1.67 -6.16
C LEU A 554 21.33 -0.15 -6.30
N LEU A 555 20.35 0.26 -7.12
CA LEU A 555 20.05 1.68 -7.27
C LEU A 555 19.26 2.23 -6.09
N GLY A 556 18.31 1.46 -5.55
CA GLY A 556 17.45 1.91 -4.45
C GLY A 556 18.11 1.95 -3.08
N GLU A 557 19.10 1.10 -2.81
CA GLU A 557 19.83 1.04 -1.53
C GLU A 557 21.35 1.11 -1.69
N GLY A 558 21.91 0.46 -2.70
CA GLY A 558 23.37 0.37 -2.93
C GLY A 558 24.07 1.73 -3.09
N VAL A 559 23.39 2.70 -3.70
CA VAL A 559 23.84 4.11 -3.79
C VAL A 559 24.30 4.69 -2.46
N HIS A 560 23.70 4.23 -1.37
CA HIS A 560 24.03 4.72 -0.03
C HIS A 560 25.45 4.28 0.39
N PHE A 561 25.84 3.05 0.06
CA PHE A 561 27.16 2.51 0.42
C PHE A 561 28.24 2.97 -0.56
N ILE A 562 27.85 3.19 -1.82
CA ILE A 562 28.69 3.84 -2.83
C ILE A 562 29.08 5.24 -2.37
N ASP A 563 28.10 6.07 -2.00
CA ASP A 563 28.36 7.43 -1.50
C ASP A 563 29.25 7.38 -0.25
N PHE A 564 28.98 6.48 0.69
CA PHE A 564 29.78 6.38 1.90
C PHE A 564 31.26 6.15 1.60
N ILE A 565 31.60 5.19 0.73
CA ILE A 565 32.99 4.91 0.36
C ILE A 565 33.63 6.10 -0.35
N CYS A 566 32.95 6.69 -1.34
CA CYS A 566 33.45 7.85 -2.08
C CYS A 566 33.71 9.03 -1.11
N GLY A 567 32.78 9.28 -0.19
CA GLY A 567 32.91 10.32 0.83
C GLY A 567 34.00 10.05 1.86
N MET A 568 34.25 8.80 2.23
CA MET A 568 35.36 8.43 3.13
C MET A 568 36.73 8.64 2.46
N LEU A 569 36.83 8.35 1.17
CA LEU A 569 38.07 8.51 0.40
C LEU A 569 38.26 9.94 -0.14
N GLY A 570 37.18 10.72 -0.26
CA GLY A 570 37.21 12.07 -0.84
C GLY A 570 37.60 12.07 -2.31
N ALA A 571 37.28 11.00 -3.05
CA ALA A 571 37.72 10.81 -4.43
C ALA A 571 36.64 10.11 -5.28
N GLU A 572 36.72 10.33 -6.59
CA GLU A 572 35.91 9.64 -7.60
C GLU A 572 36.57 8.30 -7.99
N PRO A 573 35.78 7.24 -8.20
CA PRO A 573 36.33 5.97 -8.67
C PRO A 573 36.77 6.08 -10.14
N THR A 574 37.88 5.43 -10.46
CA THR A 574 38.42 5.31 -11.82
C THR A 574 37.92 4.06 -12.54
N SER A 575 37.48 3.04 -11.79
CA SER A 575 36.86 1.83 -12.36
C SER A 575 35.85 1.22 -11.40
N VAL A 576 34.82 0.58 -11.96
CA VAL A 576 33.73 -0.06 -11.22
C VAL A 576 33.43 -1.43 -11.83
N CYS A 577 33.35 -2.46 -10.99
CA CYS A 577 32.89 -3.80 -11.35
C CYS A 577 31.75 -4.21 -10.40
N GLY A 578 30.70 -4.83 -10.94
CA GLY A 578 29.55 -5.25 -10.14
C GLY A 578 29.04 -6.61 -10.58
N HIS A 579 28.54 -7.39 -9.62
CA HIS A 579 27.85 -8.65 -9.85
C HIS A 579 26.56 -8.67 -9.04
N LEU A 580 25.44 -8.96 -9.70
CA LEU A 580 24.13 -9.06 -9.08
C LEU A 580 23.68 -10.52 -9.06
N ALA A 581 23.00 -10.92 -7.99
CA ALA A 581 22.28 -12.19 -7.98
C ALA A 581 21.14 -12.18 -9.02
N PRO A 582 20.71 -13.34 -9.56
CA PRO A 582 19.65 -13.39 -10.57
C PRO A 582 18.31 -12.76 -10.16
N ASP A 583 18.00 -12.75 -8.87
CA ASP A 583 16.80 -12.12 -8.30
C ASP A 583 16.98 -10.62 -8.01
N GLY A 584 18.17 -10.06 -8.25
CA GLY A 584 18.54 -8.67 -7.98
C GLY A 584 18.59 -8.30 -6.49
N GLN A 585 18.48 -9.25 -5.56
CA GLN A 585 18.38 -8.96 -4.13
C GLN A 585 19.73 -8.81 -3.43
N SER A 586 20.77 -9.49 -3.94
CA SER A 586 22.14 -9.38 -3.44
C SER A 586 23.08 -8.88 -4.54
N PHE A 587 24.13 -8.17 -4.15
CA PHE A 587 25.18 -7.72 -5.08
C PHE A 587 26.54 -7.58 -4.40
N VAL A 588 27.59 -7.69 -5.20
CA VAL A 588 28.96 -7.31 -4.85
C VAL A 588 29.41 -6.22 -5.81
N LEU A 589 30.04 -5.19 -5.29
CA LEU A 589 30.53 -4.04 -6.05
C LEU A 589 31.95 -3.73 -5.63
N ASP A 590 32.86 -3.62 -6.59
CA ASP A 590 34.24 -3.20 -6.39
C ASP A 590 34.53 -1.90 -7.14
N MET A 591 35.22 -0.99 -6.47
CA MET A 591 35.59 0.34 -6.95
C MET A 591 37.09 0.55 -6.74
N ALA A 592 37.80 0.97 -7.78
CA ALA A 592 39.18 1.44 -7.68
C ALA A 592 39.22 2.96 -7.81
N PHE A 593 40.15 3.60 -7.11
CA PHE A 593 40.31 5.04 -7.07
C PHE A 593 41.74 5.43 -7.45
N ALA A 594 41.90 6.68 -7.88
CA ALA A 594 43.23 7.26 -8.08
C ALA A 594 44.08 7.13 -6.79
N GLY A 595 45.39 6.89 -6.95
CA GLY A 595 46.29 6.68 -5.82
C GLY A 595 46.22 5.28 -5.18
N GLY A 596 45.54 4.32 -5.82
CA GLY A 596 45.55 2.90 -5.44
C GLY A 596 44.62 2.53 -4.29
N ALA A 597 43.69 3.42 -3.91
CA ALA A 597 42.65 3.08 -2.95
C ALA A 597 41.59 2.17 -3.59
N LEU A 598 41.01 1.28 -2.77
CA LEU A 598 40.02 0.29 -3.17
C LEU A 598 38.81 0.36 -2.23
N GLY A 599 37.63 0.16 -2.78
CA GLY A 599 36.38 0.08 -2.03
C GLY A 599 35.54 -1.10 -2.50
N SER A 600 35.00 -1.88 -1.58
CA SER A 600 34.09 -2.99 -1.90
C SER A 600 32.82 -2.89 -1.09
N VAL A 601 31.67 -3.15 -1.73
CA VAL A 601 30.37 -3.30 -1.08
C VAL A 601 29.90 -4.74 -1.27
N VAL A 602 29.65 -5.42 -0.17
CA VAL A 602 28.98 -6.72 -0.15
C VAL A 602 27.58 -6.53 0.42
N TYR A 603 26.57 -6.58 -0.44
CA TYR A 603 25.17 -6.47 -0.05
C TYR A 603 24.50 -7.84 -0.16
N ALA A 604 24.15 -8.42 1.00
CA ALA A 604 23.57 -9.74 1.11
C ALA A 604 22.13 -9.68 1.63
N ALA A 605 21.19 -10.24 0.86
CA ALA A 605 19.80 -10.37 1.27
C ALA A 605 19.48 -11.69 1.99
N TYR A 606 20.37 -12.69 1.93
CA TYR A 606 20.08 -14.06 2.38
C TYR A 606 20.61 -14.37 3.80
N GLY A 607 21.09 -13.38 4.53
CA GLY A 607 21.61 -13.55 5.89
C GLY A 607 20.51 -13.55 6.97
N ASP A 608 20.82 -14.11 8.13
CA ASP A 608 19.94 -14.12 9.28
C ASP A 608 19.75 -12.70 9.84
N PRO A 609 18.51 -12.20 10.02
CA PRO A 609 18.24 -10.90 10.63
C PRO A 609 18.80 -10.70 12.05
N ALA A 610 19.13 -11.78 12.78
CA ALA A 610 19.79 -11.72 14.08
C ALA A 610 21.25 -11.25 14.00
N PHE A 611 21.88 -11.33 12.82
CA PHE A 611 23.24 -10.84 12.61
C PHE A 611 23.27 -9.33 12.33
N PRO A 612 24.25 -8.57 12.87
CA PRO A 612 24.32 -7.11 12.69
C PRO A 612 24.26 -6.66 11.23
N LYS A 613 23.48 -5.62 10.97
CA LYS A 613 23.11 -5.22 9.61
C LYS A 613 24.32 -4.69 8.83
N GLU A 614 25.03 -3.71 9.38
CA GLU A 614 26.02 -2.93 8.64
C GLU A 614 27.38 -2.99 9.33
N ARG A 615 28.46 -3.21 8.57
CA ARG A 615 29.84 -3.14 9.08
C ARG A 615 30.76 -2.56 8.04
N VAL A 616 31.70 -1.72 8.48
CA VAL A 616 32.75 -1.15 7.66
C VAL A 616 34.11 -1.54 8.25
N GLU A 617 34.98 -2.06 7.41
CA GLU A 617 36.35 -2.39 7.75
C GLU A 617 37.28 -1.59 6.85
N VAL A 618 38.22 -0.87 7.46
CA VAL A 618 39.17 -0.02 6.73
C VAL A 618 40.59 -0.43 7.06
N PHE A 619 41.41 -0.61 6.03
CA PHE A 619 42.83 -0.95 6.13
C PHE A 619 43.65 0.18 5.52
N ALA A 620 44.48 0.84 6.32
CA ALA A 620 45.28 1.98 5.89
C ALA A 620 46.48 2.21 6.82
N GLY A 621 47.63 2.61 6.28
CA GLY A 621 48.79 3.03 7.07
C GLY A 621 49.35 2.00 8.05
N GLY A 622 49.15 0.70 7.79
CA GLY A 622 49.55 -0.39 8.69
C GLY A 622 48.59 -0.65 9.87
N GLY A 623 47.43 0.01 9.89
CA GLY A 623 46.38 -0.19 10.88
C GLY A 623 45.03 -0.55 10.28
N THR A 624 44.08 -0.84 11.15
CA THR A 624 42.69 -1.18 10.80
C THR A 624 41.70 -0.39 11.64
N ALA A 625 40.60 0.05 11.04
CA ALA A 625 39.43 0.56 11.74
C ALA A 625 38.21 -0.32 11.45
N VAL A 626 37.38 -0.54 12.46
CA VAL A 626 36.15 -1.33 12.34
C VAL A 626 34.98 -0.51 12.90
N LEU A 627 34.04 -0.17 12.02
CA LEU A 627 32.76 0.42 12.38
C LEU A 627 31.70 -0.69 12.34
N ASP A 628 31.03 -0.94 13.46
CA ASP A 628 29.99 -1.97 13.55
C ASP A 628 28.63 -1.34 13.86
N ASP A 629 27.70 -1.52 12.93
CA ASP A 629 26.29 -1.16 12.96
C ASP A 629 26.01 0.29 13.40
N PHE A 630 26.95 1.22 13.11
CA PHE A 630 26.91 2.61 13.56
C PHE A 630 26.70 2.76 15.08
N LYS A 631 27.12 1.76 15.85
CA LYS A 631 27.12 1.74 17.33
C LYS A 631 28.54 1.86 17.86
N THR A 632 29.50 1.20 17.21
CA THR A 632 30.89 1.20 17.64
C THR A 632 31.83 1.56 16.50
N LEU A 633 32.96 2.18 16.87
CA LEU A 633 34.13 2.38 16.03
C LEU A 633 35.36 2.01 16.86
N THR A 634 36.14 1.03 16.39
CA THR A 634 37.38 0.60 17.04
C THR A 634 38.56 0.72 16.09
N PHE A 635 39.72 1.04 16.65
CA PHE A 635 40.97 1.17 15.90
C PHE A 635 41.99 0.15 16.40
N HIS A 636 42.73 -0.44 15.47
CA HIS A 636 43.83 -1.37 15.70
C HIS A 636 45.07 -0.83 15.00
N ASN A 637 46.07 -0.42 15.77
CA ASN A 637 47.29 0.19 15.22
C ASN A 637 47.03 1.37 14.25
N MET A 638 45.94 2.12 14.49
CA MET A 638 45.52 3.27 13.71
C MET A 638 45.19 4.43 14.66
N PRO A 639 45.66 5.66 14.41
CA PRO A 639 45.33 6.80 15.26
C PRO A 639 43.88 7.23 15.06
N GLY A 640 43.09 7.24 16.14
CA GLY A 640 41.70 7.68 16.11
C GLY A 640 41.01 7.51 17.46
N ASP A 641 39.94 8.26 17.67
CA ASP A 641 39.16 8.22 18.91
C ASP A 641 38.03 7.18 18.77
N PRO A 642 38.04 6.09 19.56
CA PRO A 642 37.01 5.07 19.46
C PRO A 642 35.66 5.63 19.89
N VAL A 643 34.60 5.16 19.23
CA VAL A 643 33.22 5.54 19.55
C VAL A 643 32.48 4.31 20.05
N ARG A 644 31.69 4.45 21.12
CA ARG A 644 30.81 3.38 21.60
C ARG A 644 29.50 3.97 22.08
N SER A 645 28.42 3.53 21.45
CA SER A 645 27.05 3.89 21.79
C SER A 645 26.23 2.64 22.11
N ARG A 646 25.22 2.79 22.96
CA ARG A 646 24.20 1.76 23.21
C ARG A 646 23.12 1.76 22.13
N THR A 647 22.92 2.88 21.46
CA THR A 647 21.91 3.08 20.42
C THR A 647 22.58 3.29 19.07
N GLN A 648 21.94 2.80 18.01
CA GLN A 648 22.40 3.05 16.64
C GLN A 648 22.15 4.52 16.26
N ASP A 649 23.16 5.17 15.67
CA ASP A 649 23.00 6.49 15.07
C ASP A 649 23.61 6.51 13.66
N LYS A 650 22.74 6.45 12.66
CA LYS A 650 23.12 6.50 11.24
C LYS A 650 23.26 7.92 10.70
N GLY A 651 23.13 8.97 11.51
CA GLY A 651 23.34 10.36 11.09
C GLY A 651 22.15 11.04 10.42
N HIS A 652 20.92 10.51 10.51
CA HIS A 652 19.74 11.17 9.92
C HIS A 652 19.51 12.58 10.48
N ALA A 653 19.49 12.72 11.81
CA ALA A 653 19.33 14.01 12.47
C ALA A 653 20.50 14.95 12.15
N ALA A 654 21.73 14.42 12.10
CA ALA A 654 22.93 15.21 11.81
C ALA A 654 22.95 15.73 10.37
N LEU A 655 22.54 14.93 9.38
CA LEU A 655 22.44 15.38 8.00
C LEU A 655 21.36 16.46 7.84
N LEU A 656 20.20 16.27 8.48
CA LEU A 656 19.13 17.26 8.46
C LEU A 656 19.54 18.58 9.15
N ALA A 657 20.32 18.50 10.24
CA ALA A 657 20.89 19.68 10.89
C ALA A 657 21.92 20.40 10.02
N ASN A 658 22.77 19.67 9.30
CA ASN A 658 23.70 20.27 8.34
C ASN A 658 22.96 20.98 7.20
N PHE A 659 21.87 20.40 6.69
CA PHE A 659 21.02 21.05 5.69
C PHE A 659 20.42 22.37 6.20
N ALA A 660 19.90 22.38 7.44
CA ALA A 660 19.39 23.60 8.07
C ALA A 660 20.48 24.67 8.24
N ALA A 661 21.69 24.28 8.66
CA ALA A 661 22.83 25.19 8.80
C ALA A 661 23.27 25.78 7.44
N ALA A 662 23.23 24.97 6.38
CA ALA A 662 23.58 25.43 5.03
C ALA A 662 22.58 26.45 4.47
N ILE A 663 21.27 26.24 4.67
CA ILE A 663 20.25 27.24 4.31
C ILE A 663 20.49 28.58 5.03
N ARG A 664 21.00 28.52 6.26
CA ARG A 664 21.32 29.70 7.08
C ARG A 664 22.69 30.31 6.77
N GLY A 665 23.47 29.74 5.84
CA GLY A 665 24.81 30.20 5.49
C GLY A 665 25.87 29.94 6.55
N GLU A 666 25.64 28.99 7.47
CA GLU A 666 26.55 28.69 8.59
C GLU A 666 27.50 27.51 8.31
N ALA A 667 27.22 26.71 7.29
CA ALA A 667 28.01 25.56 6.89
C ALA A 667 27.82 25.23 5.42
N ASP A 668 28.78 24.55 4.81
CA ASP A 668 28.59 23.92 3.51
C ASP A 668 27.75 22.64 3.64
N LEU A 669 27.09 22.24 2.54
CA LEU A 669 26.42 20.95 2.47
C LEU A 669 27.44 19.81 2.58
N LEU A 670 27.19 18.89 3.51
CA LEU A 670 27.98 17.67 3.66
C LEU A 670 27.76 16.72 2.47
N VAL A 671 26.54 16.66 1.98
CA VAL A 671 26.11 15.84 0.84
C VAL A 671 25.38 16.74 -0.16
N THR A 672 25.74 16.63 -1.43
CA THR A 672 25.23 17.45 -2.52
C THR A 672 24.48 16.62 -3.57
N GLY A 673 23.78 17.29 -4.49
CA GLY A 673 23.23 16.62 -5.67
C GLY A 673 24.29 15.92 -6.53
N THR A 674 25.52 16.44 -6.60
CA THR A 674 26.63 15.82 -7.34
C THR A 674 26.98 14.45 -6.77
N ASP A 675 26.94 14.30 -5.44
CA ASP A 675 27.11 13.01 -4.78
C ASP A 675 26.00 12.02 -5.19
N GLY A 676 24.76 12.51 -5.31
CA GLY A 676 23.61 11.76 -5.82
C GLY A 676 23.80 11.25 -7.25
N LEU A 677 24.17 12.15 -8.16
CA LEU A 677 24.46 11.82 -9.56
C LEU A 677 25.61 10.80 -9.66
N ARG A 678 26.69 10.98 -8.90
CA ARG A 678 27.81 10.04 -8.83
C ARG A 678 27.34 8.64 -8.42
N ALA A 679 26.61 8.54 -7.31
CA ALA A 679 26.18 7.26 -6.78
C ALA A 679 25.23 6.54 -7.76
N THR A 680 24.28 7.26 -8.36
CA THR A 680 23.39 6.73 -9.40
C THR A 680 24.17 6.23 -10.62
N ARG A 681 25.14 7.02 -11.13
CA ARG A 681 25.97 6.63 -12.28
C ARG A 681 26.76 5.35 -12.00
N ILE A 682 27.42 5.26 -10.84
CA ILE A 682 28.18 4.08 -10.43
C ILE A 682 27.26 2.85 -10.32
N ALA A 683 26.09 3.00 -9.69
CA ALA A 683 25.13 1.90 -9.54
C ALA A 683 24.66 1.36 -10.90
N LEU A 684 24.33 2.25 -11.84
CA LEU A 684 23.90 1.87 -13.19
C LEU A 684 25.04 1.22 -14.00
N GLN A 685 26.25 1.77 -13.92
CA GLN A 685 27.43 1.19 -14.58
C GLN A 685 27.75 -0.21 -14.04
N ALA A 686 27.67 -0.40 -12.72
CA ALA A 686 27.88 -1.68 -12.08
C ALA A 686 26.82 -2.73 -12.47
N ALA A 687 25.57 -2.31 -12.63
CA ALA A 687 24.51 -3.18 -13.12
C ALA A 687 24.76 -3.62 -14.57
N HIS A 688 25.31 -2.74 -15.41
CA HIS A 688 25.61 -3.06 -16.80
C HIS A 688 26.82 -4.00 -16.96
N ASN A 689 27.87 -3.79 -16.16
CA ASN A 689 29.08 -4.62 -16.18
C ASN A 689 28.92 -6.04 -15.59
N ALA A 690 27.74 -6.35 -15.03
CA ALA A 690 27.45 -7.65 -14.42
C ALA A 690 27.16 -8.76 -15.45
N SER A 691 26.94 -8.41 -16.72
CA SER A 691 26.65 -9.35 -17.81
C SER A 691 27.93 -9.68 -18.60
N LEU A 692 28.25 -10.97 -18.70
CA LEU A 692 29.25 -11.49 -19.64
C LEU A 692 28.56 -11.81 -20.98
N ASP A 693 28.02 -10.80 -21.66
CA ASP A 693 27.48 -10.95 -23.04
C ASP A 693 28.22 -10.04 -24.03
#